data_AF-A0A3Q7HDL2-F1
#
_entry.id   AF-A0A3Q7HDL2-F1
#
_cell.length_a   1.000
_cell.length_b   1.000
_cell.length_c   1.000
_cell.angle_alpha   90.00
_cell.angle_beta   90.00
_cell.angle_gamma   90.00
#
_symmetry.space_group_name_H-M   'P 1'
#
loop_
_entity.id
_entity.type
_entity.pdbx_description
1 polymer ?
#
loop_
_entity_poly.entity_id
_entity_poly.type
_entity_poly.pdbx_seq_one_letter_code
_entity_poly.pdbx_strand_id
1 'polypeptide(L)'
;MKIKVVIDVSVNGCQPRPSLKNCILGWLKPMVPCLFKQLTCKNKVMTIAATLPGVEKVSLEEEKNLLTVIGEGIDAVELVNIIRKKVGFAKIVNQGPEPQKVVIRLSLNGNGQKDRTKAFKIAVSQSGVESAAITGDGKNQLEVVGEVDAATLTSLLRKNLGQADLQKIVIRLSLNGNDQKYRTKAFKIAVSQSGVESAAITGDGKNQLEVVGEVDAATLTSLLRKNLGKADLARTIVPIRLINTQFTKLQIPMVNPIVPLCEFQFSIAYGKQSQRVIIKLFIDRNNRKSRTKAFKIAVSQPGVESAAIKEGEDFELEIVGEHIDAVVLTNCLRKKLGHAQLLSMSPVVVVADNDNVRGGTGFNANPQTHSYPYFGSYVVYMGAHSHGKEVSSIDYDNVRDSHHEFLGSYLGGSNEKAKESIFYSYTRHINGFSAMLEDEEAIEISKHPQVVSVFENRGRKLHTTRSWSFLGLENNDGVIPSSSLWKKARFGEDSVIGNLDTGAWPESESFSDEGYGPIPSKWRGICQSDFDPTFHCNRKLIGARYFNKGYATLAGSLNSTFNTPRDTDGHGSHTLSTAGGNFVEGSSVFGYGNGTAKGGSPKARVAAYKVCWTPISGNECFDADILAAFDMAIHDGVDVLSVSLGGDAVPYANDSIAIGSFHAVKHGIVVVTSAGNSGPAVSTVSNVAPWVITVGASTMDRQFPSYVTLGNNKCYKGESLSVEALPKGKLFPIITAASAKATHATTYDAQLCKAGALDPKKVKGTILVCLRGENARVDKGQQAALAGAVAMVLANDYASGNEIIADPHVLPATQISYTDGLDVIAYVNSTRAPTAFITHPTTQLGTKPAPVMAAFSSIGPNTVTPQILKPDITAPGVSIIAAFTGAQGPTEQAFDKRRVKFNSVSGTSMSCPHVSGIVGLLKTLHPTWSPSAIKSAIMTTARTRDNSVEPMLNASYIKTSPFAYGAGHVRPNRAMDPGLVYDLTIDDYLSFLCAQGYNETQIKTFTLGSFKCPDPINFIDMNLPSITVPNLNSSVTITRTLKNVGSPGTYKARIRHPIGISAVVEPNSLEFKNINEEKSFKLTLKVKGSKAPKDYVFGQLIWSDNKHYVRSPIVVKCT
;
A
#
# COMPACT_ATOMS: atom_id res chain seq x y z
N MET A 1 -15.09 -17.32 -31.59
CA MET A 1 -13.68 -16.94 -31.79
C MET A 1 -12.87 -18.22 -31.84
N LYS A 2 -11.99 -18.40 -32.83
CA LYS A 2 -11.14 -19.59 -32.93
C LYS A 2 -10.06 -19.60 -31.85
N ILE A 3 -9.90 -20.72 -31.16
CA ILE A 3 -8.88 -20.93 -30.14
C ILE A 3 -7.91 -22.03 -30.56
N LYS A 4 -6.66 -21.89 -30.15
CA LYS A 4 -5.58 -22.87 -30.24
C LYS A 4 -5.31 -23.43 -28.85
N VAL A 5 -5.57 -24.72 -28.66
CA VAL A 5 -5.29 -25.48 -27.43
C VAL A 5 -4.07 -26.37 -27.71
N VAL A 6 -3.07 -26.31 -26.82
CA VAL A 6 -1.87 -27.17 -26.90
C VAL A 6 -1.88 -28.10 -25.70
N ILE A 7 -1.79 -29.41 -25.96
CA ILE A 7 -2.00 -30.48 -24.99
C ILE A 7 -0.77 -31.41 -25.00
N ASP A 8 -0.15 -31.59 -23.85
CA ASP A 8 0.86 -32.62 -23.62
C ASP A 8 0.17 -33.98 -23.49
N VAL A 9 0.54 -34.91 -24.38
CA VAL A 9 0.07 -36.30 -24.42
C VAL A 9 1.23 -37.29 -24.24
N SER A 10 2.24 -36.92 -23.45
CA SER A 10 3.35 -37.82 -23.07
C SER A 10 2.85 -38.98 -22.19
N VAL A 11 3.09 -40.22 -22.64
CA VAL A 11 2.48 -41.43 -22.05
C VAL A 11 3.55 -42.46 -21.67
N ASN A 12 3.80 -42.61 -20.37
CA ASN A 12 4.60 -43.72 -19.80
C ASN A 12 3.93 -45.11 -20.01
N GLY A 13 2.65 -45.15 -20.42
CA GLY A 13 1.94 -46.38 -20.80
C GLY A 13 2.31 -46.96 -22.17
N CYS A 14 3.22 -46.33 -22.93
CA CYS A 14 3.67 -46.81 -24.25
C CYS A 14 5.02 -47.56 -24.22
N GLN A 15 5.51 -47.98 -23.05
CA GLN A 15 6.60 -48.95 -22.94
C GLN A 15 6.07 -50.36 -22.60
N PRO A 16 6.68 -51.43 -23.12
CA PRO A 16 6.34 -52.80 -22.71
C PRO A 16 6.78 -53.04 -21.26
N ARG A 17 5.95 -53.72 -20.45
CA ARG A 17 6.37 -54.22 -19.14
C ARG A 17 7.36 -55.39 -19.34
N PRO A 18 8.60 -55.33 -18.82
CA PRO A 18 9.41 -56.51 -18.65
C PRO A 18 8.97 -57.22 -17.36
N SER A 19 8.24 -58.33 -17.49
CA SER A 19 8.08 -59.29 -16.40
C SER A 19 9.40 -60.04 -16.20
N LEU A 20 9.89 -60.17 -14.96
CA LEU A 20 11.07 -60.99 -14.66
C LEU A 20 10.77 -62.49 -14.91
N LYS A 21 11.07 -62.96 -16.12
CA LYS A 21 11.43 -64.34 -16.48
C LYS A 21 11.97 -64.38 -17.91
N ASN A 22 12.90 -65.29 -18.16
CA ASN A 22 13.48 -65.62 -19.48
C ASN A 22 14.35 -64.52 -20.14
N CYS A 23 15.50 -64.22 -19.53
CA CYS A 23 16.70 -63.92 -20.33
C CYS A 23 17.36 -65.25 -20.71
N ILE A 24 17.36 -65.62 -22.00
CA ILE A 24 18.24 -66.63 -22.62
C ILE A 24 18.09 -66.56 -24.15
N LEU A 25 19.22 -66.64 -24.87
CA LEU A 25 19.38 -66.79 -26.34
C LEU A 25 18.85 -65.69 -27.30
N GLY A 26 19.60 -65.48 -28.39
CA GLY A 26 19.08 -64.99 -29.67
C GLY A 26 19.40 -63.54 -30.08
N TRP A 27 20.42 -63.35 -30.92
CA TRP A 27 20.54 -62.15 -31.77
C TRP A 27 19.73 -62.35 -33.06
N LEU A 28 18.76 -61.48 -33.35
CA LEU A 28 18.48 -60.90 -34.68
C LEU A 28 17.31 -59.89 -34.63
N LYS A 29 17.18 -59.06 -35.68
CA LYS A 29 16.18 -57.99 -35.85
C LYS A 29 14.75 -58.55 -36.11
N PRO A 30 13.65 -57.78 -35.96
CA PRO A 30 13.61 -56.31 -36.08
C PRO A 30 12.82 -55.50 -35.03
N MET A 31 13.13 -54.20 -35.00
CA MET A 31 12.58 -53.15 -34.12
C MET A 31 11.14 -52.69 -34.48
N VAL A 32 10.39 -53.50 -35.23
CA VAL A 32 9.09 -53.12 -35.85
C VAL A 32 7.92 -53.07 -34.85
N PRO A 33 7.71 -54.02 -33.92
CA PRO A 33 6.51 -54.04 -33.06
C PRO A 33 6.38 -52.83 -32.13
N CYS A 34 7.51 -52.23 -31.70
CA CYS A 34 7.52 -51.07 -30.82
C CYS A 34 7.13 -49.78 -31.57
N LEU A 35 7.72 -49.53 -32.75
CA LEU A 35 7.31 -48.39 -33.58
C LEU A 35 5.83 -48.48 -33.94
N PHE A 36 5.33 -49.66 -34.34
CA PHE A 36 3.91 -49.84 -34.68
C PHE A 36 2.96 -49.48 -33.53
N LYS A 37 3.29 -49.84 -32.28
CA LYS A 37 2.52 -49.47 -31.08
C LYS A 37 2.57 -47.97 -30.78
N GLN A 38 3.72 -47.33 -30.98
CA GLN A 38 3.87 -45.89 -30.75
C GLN A 38 3.09 -45.08 -31.80
N LEU A 39 3.15 -45.50 -33.07
CA LEU A 39 2.40 -44.90 -34.19
C LEU A 39 0.88 -45.08 -34.02
N THR A 40 0.41 -46.27 -33.64
CA THR A 40 -1.03 -46.49 -33.37
C THR A 40 -1.54 -45.66 -32.19
N CYS A 41 -0.73 -45.37 -31.17
CA CYS A 41 -1.13 -44.47 -30.10
C CYS A 41 -1.23 -43.01 -30.58
N LYS A 42 -0.20 -42.50 -31.27
CA LYS A 42 -0.17 -41.13 -31.84
C LYS A 42 -1.34 -40.88 -32.80
N ASN A 43 -1.57 -41.80 -33.74
CA ASN A 43 -2.68 -41.70 -34.70
C ASN A 43 -4.04 -41.71 -33.98
N LYS A 44 -4.21 -42.55 -32.95
CA LYS A 44 -5.46 -42.65 -32.19
C LYS A 44 -5.80 -41.36 -31.43
N VAL A 45 -4.79 -40.65 -30.89
CA VAL A 45 -4.98 -39.32 -30.29
C VAL A 45 -5.42 -38.31 -31.35
N MET A 46 -4.75 -38.27 -32.51
CA MET A 46 -5.10 -37.39 -33.62
C MET A 46 -6.54 -37.59 -34.10
N THR A 47 -6.96 -38.84 -34.33
CA THR A 47 -8.33 -39.18 -34.75
C THR A 47 -9.36 -38.76 -33.70
N ILE A 48 -9.12 -39.05 -32.41
CA ILE A 48 -10.07 -38.68 -31.34
C ILE A 48 -10.26 -37.16 -31.28
N ALA A 49 -9.17 -36.39 -31.32
CA ALA A 49 -9.26 -34.93 -31.30
C ALA A 49 -9.97 -34.37 -32.54
N ALA A 50 -9.73 -34.94 -33.72
CA ALA A 50 -10.39 -34.52 -34.96
C ALA A 50 -11.89 -34.87 -35.04
N THR A 51 -12.38 -35.80 -34.21
CA THR A 51 -13.81 -36.19 -34.17
C THR A 51 -14.67 -35.36 -33.21
N LEU A 52 -14.11 -34.33 -32.55
CA LEU A 52 -14.84 -33.57 -31.53
C LEU A 52 -15.55 -32.32 -32.10
N PRO A 53 -16.74 -31.95 -31.59
CA PRO A 53 -17.46 -30.77 -32.06
C PRO A 53 -16.63 -29.48 -31.98
N GLY A 54 -16.73 -28.64 -33.00
CA GLY A 54 -16.03 -27.36 -33.07
C GLY A 54 -14.53 -27.45 -33.45
N VAL A 55 -13.95 -28.65 -33.59
CA VAL A 55 -12.55 -28.81 -34.03
C VAL A 55 -12.44 -28.66 -35.54
N GLU A 56 -11.54 -27.79 -36.00
CA GLU A 56 -11.26 -27.56 -37.43
C GLU A 56 -9.92 -28.15 -37.88
N LYS A 57 -8.90 -28.13 -37.01
CA LYS A 57 -7.53 -28.50 -37.36
C LYS A 57 -6.81 -29.09 -36.16
N VAL A 58 -6.07 -30.18 -36.41
CA VAL A 58 -5.27 -30.88 -35.40
C VAL A 58 -3.87 -31.14 -35.97
N SER A 59 -2.83 -30.98 -35.15
CA SER A 59 -1.45 -31.30 -35.52
C SER A 59 -0.63 -31.73 -34.31
N LEU A 60 0.14 -32.81 -34.43
CA LEU A 60 0.98 -33.36 -33.37
C LEU A 60 2.46 -33.05 -33.61
N GLU A 61 3.12 -32.36 -32.67
CA GLU A 61 4.58 -32.20 -32.67
C GLU A 61 5.23 -33.48 -32.13
N GLU A 62 5.54 -34.39 -33.04
CA GLU A 62 5.93 -35.78 -32.77
C GLU A 62 7.13 -35.97 -31.83
N GLU A 63 8.09 -35.05 -31.82
CA GLU A 63 9.27 -35.08 -30.95
C GLU A 63 8.98 -34.58 -29.53
N LYS A 64 7.95 -33.75 -29.37
CA LYS A 64 7.61 -33.06 -28.10
C LYS A 64 6.39 -33.67 -27.40
N ASN A 65 5.66 -34.55 -28.08
CA ASN A 65 4.36 -35.11 -27.66
C ASN A 65 3.29 -34.02 -27.39
N LEU A 66 3.36 -32.90 -28.12
CA LEU A 66 2.41 -31.79 -28.01
C LEU A 66 1.36 -31.88 -29.13
N LEU A 67 0.13 -32.19 -28.76
CA LEU A 67 -1.03 -32.14 -29.63
C LEU A 67 -1.58 -30.71 -29.65
N THR A 68 -1.57 -30.07 -30.81
CA THR A 68 -2.28 -28.80 -31.04
C THR A 68 -3.65 -29.10 -31.64
N VAL A 69 -4.69 -28.49 -31.08
CA VAL A 69 -6.09 -28.55 -31.55
C VAL A 69 -6.59 -27.11 -31.75
N ILE A 70 -7.17 -26.82 -32.90
CA ILE A 70 -7.66 -25.49 -33.28
C ILE A 70 -9.10 -25.59 -33.78
N GLY A 71 -9.92 -24.62 -33.39
CA GLY A 71 -11.31 -24.50 -33.84
C GLY A 71 -12.14 -23.57 -32.97
N GLU A 72 -13.46 -23.62 -33.13
CA GLU A 72 -14.41 -22.65 -32.56
C GLU A 72 -15.44 -23.36 -31.67
N GLY A 73 -15.58 -22.90 -30.42
CA GLY A 73 -16.46 -23.52 -29.41
C GLY A 73 -15.86 -24.71 -28.64
N ILE A 74 -14.57 -25.00 -28.81
CA ILE A 74 -13.87 -26.09 -28.11
C ILE A 74 -13.78 -25.80 -26.60
N ASP A 75 -14.29 -26.70 -25.75
CA ASP A 75 -13.90 -26.77 -24.34
C ASP A 75 -12.59 -27.56 -24.20
N ALA A 76 -11.53 -26.89 -23.76
CA ALA A 76 -10.20 -27.48 -23.60
C ALA A 76 -10.11 -28.51 -22.44
N VAL A 77 -10.94 -28.38 -21.42
CA VAL A 77 -10.99 -29.27 -20.25
C VAL A 77 -11.74 -30.55 -20.61
N GLU A 78 -12.87 -30.46 -21.32
CA GLU A 78 -13.58 -31.63 -21.85
C GLU A 78 -12.71 -32.38 -22.87
N LEU A 79 -12.12 -31.67 -23.85
CA LEU A 79 -11.16 -32.22 -24.83
C LEU A 79 -10.05 -33.03 -24.15
N VAL A 80 -9.40 -32.46 -23.13
CA VAL A 80 -8.35 -33.14 -22.36
C VAL A 80 -8.89 -34.32 -21.56
N ASN A 81 -10.08 -34.24 -20.98
CA ASN A 81 -10.70 -35.35 -20.26
C ASN A 81 -11.08 -36.51 -21.19
N ILE A 82 -11.54 -36.24 -22.42
CA ILE A 82 -11.84 -37.25 -23.44
C ILE A 82 -10.55 -37.94 -23.91
N ILE A 83 -9.49 -37.18 -24.20
CA ILE A 83 -8.18 -37.75 -24.57
C ILE A 83 -7.61 -38.56 -23.41
N ARG A 84 -7.61 -38.02 -22.18
CA ARG A 84 -7.13 -38.71 -20.96
C ARG A 84 -7.86 -40.04 -20.71
N LYS A 85 -9.19 -40.09 -20.91
CA LYS A 85 -9.98 -41.34 -20.83
C LYS A 85 -9.59 -42.41 -21.86
N LYS A 86 -8.85 -42.06 -22.92
CA LYS A 86 -8.49 -42.98 -24.02
C LYS A 86 -7.00 -43.30 -24.12
N VAL A 87 -6.10 -42.44 -23.61
CA VAL A 87 -4.64 -42.67 -23.59
C VAL A 87 -3.96 -42.50 -22.21
N GLY A 88 -4.74 -42.31 -21.14
CA GLY A 88 -4.26 -42.33 -19.75
C GLY A 88 -3.69 -41.00 -19.24
N PHE A 89 -2.90 -40.30 -20.04
CA PHE A 89 -2.40 -38.95 -19.71
C PHE A 89 -2.72 -37.94 -20.80
N ALA A 90 -3.16 -36.76 -20.37
CA ALA A 90 -3.29 -35.55 -21.18
C ALA A 90 -3.32 -34.33 -20.25
N LYS A 91 -2.66 -33.22 -20.62
CA LYS A 91 -2.62 -31.97 -19.85
C LYS A 91 -2.56 -30.75 -20.77
N ILE A 92 -3.35 -29.71 -20.51
CA ILE A 92 -3.22 -28.41 -21.20
C ILE A 92 -1.86 -27.79 -20.87
N VAL A 93 -1.12 -27.42 -21.90
CA VAL A 93 0.15 -26.67 -21.82
C VAL A 93 -0.08 -25.19 -22.13
N ASN A 94 -0.93 -24.89 -23.11
CA ASN A 94 -1.28 -23.53 -23.49
C ASN A 94 -2.70 -23.48 -24.10
N GLN A 95 -3.38 -22.34 -23.97
CA GLN A 95 -4.67 -22.06 -24.59
C GLN A 95 -4.79 -20.55 -24.87
N GLY A 96 -5.14 -20.18 -26.10
CA GLY A 96 -5.34 -18.79 -26.49
C GLY A 96 -5.98 -18.67 -27.89
N PRO A 97 -6.22 -17.46 -28.41
CA PRO A 97 -6.68 -17.27 -29.79
C PRO A 97 -5.58 -17.70 -30.80
N GLU A 98 -5.97 -18.06 -32.02
CA GLU A 98 -5.02 -18.39 -33.10
C GLU A 98 -4.35 -17.12 -33.66
N PRO A 99 -3.00 -16.99 -33.62
CA PRO A 99 -2.29 -15.84 -34.18
C PRO A 99 -2.12 -15.94 -35.70
N GLN A 100 -2.02 -14.78 -36.37
CA GLN A 100 -1.80 -14.67 -37.81
C GLN A 100 -0.47 -13.97 -38.12
N LYS A 101 0.18 -14.34 -39.24
CA LYS A 101 1.40 -13.66 -39.71
C LYS A 101 1.11 -12.25 -40.20
N VAL A 102 2.03 -11.33 -39.93
CA VAL A 102 1.94 -9.91 -40.34
C VAL A 102 3.01 -9.61 -41.40
N VAL A 103 2.62 -8.84 -42.42
CA VAL A 103 3.54 -8.25 -43.41
C VAL A 103 3.32 -6.75 -43.40
N ILE A 104 4.40 -5.99 -43.20
CA ILE A 104 4.36 -4.53 -43.00
C ILE A 104 5.17 -3.87 -44.11
N ARG A 105 4.61 -2.86 -44.77
CA ARG A 105 5.29 -2.03 -45.78
C ARG A 105 5.22 -0.56 -45.36
N LEU A 106 6.37 0.10 -45.30
CA LEU A 106 6.50 1.51 -44.88
C LEU A 106 7.27 2.31 -45.93
N SER A 107 6.80 3.52 -46.26
CA SER A 107 7.47 4.42 -47.21
C SER A 107 8.35 5.43 -46.47
N LEU A 108 9.59 5.60 -46.90
CA LEU A 108 10.58 6.47 -46.28
C LEU A 108 10.74 7.78 -47.06
N ASN A 109 10.34 8.90 -46.46
CA ASN A 109 10.46 10.22 -47.06
C ASN A 109 11.90 10.76 -46.99
N GLY A 110 12.76 10.38 -47.94
CA GLY A 110 14.07 11.02 -48.11
C GLY A 110 15.04 10.31 -49.06
N ASN A 111 15.90 11.11 -49.70
CA ASN A 111 17.06 10.62 -50.48
C ASN A 111 18.26 10.25 -49.58
N GLY A 112 18.11 10.31 -48.25
CA GLY A 112 19.14 9.93 -47.29
C GLY A 112 19.35 8.42 -47.18
N GLN A 113 20.47 7.92 -47.72
CA GLN A 113 20.89 6.52 -47.54
C GLN A 113 21.05 6.13 -46.06
N LYS A 114 21.41 7.11 -45.21
CA LYS A 114 21.55 6.98 -43.75
C LYS A 114 20.26 6.52 -43.07
N ASP A 115 19.12 7.12 -43.42
CA ASP A 115 17.84 6.88 -42.76
C ASP A 115 17.23 5.55 -43.20
N ARG A 116 17.48 5.15 -44.45
CA ARG A 116 17.15 3.81 -44.97
C ARG A 116 17.92 2.72 -44.23
N THR A 117 19.22 2.90 -44.03
CA THR A 117 20.04 1.99 -43.20
C THR A 117 19.58 1.98 -41.73
N LYS A 118 19.16 3.13 -41.18
CA LYS A 118 18.63 3.23 -39.81
C LYS A 118 17.30 2.47 -39.67
N ALA A 119 16.34 2.71 -40.57
CA ALA A 119 15.03 2.07 -40.56
C ALA A 119 15.13 0.53 -40.71
N PHE A 120 15.96 0.06 -41.65
CA PHE A 120 16.23 -1.38 -41.80
C PHE A 120 16.82 -1.99 -40.53
N LYS A 121 17.86 -1.36 -39.94
CA LYS A 121 18.47 -1.84 -38.68
C LYS A 121 17.51 -1.86 -37.49
N ILE A 122 16.52 -0.95 -37.45
CA ILE A 122 15.47 -0.94 -36.43
C ILE A 122 14.47 -2.09 -36.65
N ALA A 123 14.15 -2.43 -37.91
CA ALA A 123 13.25 -3.55 -38.20
C ALA A 123 13.86 -4.90 -37.81
N VAL A 124 15.04 -5.27 -38.35
CA VAL A 124 15.67 -6.57 -38.01
C VAL A 124 16.17 -6.70 -36.57
N SER A 125 16.09 -5.65 -35.75
CA SER A 125 16.35 -5.76 -34.30
C SER A 125 15.09 -6.05 -33.45
N GLN A 126 13.89 -6.09 -34.04
CA GLN A 126 12.67 -6.42 -33.29
C GLN A 126 12.48 -7.94 -33.17
N SER A 127 12.14 -8.39 -31.96
CA SER A 127 11.80 -9.79 -31.69
C SER A 127 10.54 -10.20 -32.46
N GLY A 128 10.64 -11.28 -33.25
CA GLY A 128 9.54 -11.83 -34.04
C GLY A 128 9.68 -11.58 -35.55
N VAL A 129 10.61 -10.72 -36.00
CA VAL A 129 10.92 -10.56 -37.43
C VAL A 129 11.60 -11.83 -37.97
N GLU A 130 11.02 -12.40 -39.01
CA GLU A 130 11.61 -13.48 -39.80
C GLU A 130 12.52 -12.92 -40.91
N SER A 131 12.13 -11.81 -41.54
CA SER A 131 12.95 -11.09 -42.51
C SER A 131 12.52 -9.63 -42.71
N ALA A 132 13.44 -8.81 -43.24
CA ALA A 132 13.14 -7.48 -43.76
C ALA A 132 13.94 -7.19 -45.04
N ALA A 133 13.44 -6.29 -45.89
CA ALA A 133 14.08 -5.86 -47.13
C ALA A 133 13.77 -4.39 -47.44
N ILE A 134 14.68 -3.69 -48.14
CA ILE A 134 14.39 -2.37 -48.73
C ILE A 134 14.07 -2.55 -50.21
N THR A 135 12.87 -2.13 -50.63
CA THR A 135 12.26 -2.43 -51.92
C THR A 135 11.66 -1.17 -52.57
N GLY A 136 10.99 -1.34 -53.72
CA GLY A 136 10.39 -0.26 -54.52
C GLY A 136 11.38 0.55 -55.35
N ASP A 137 10.87 1.25 -56.37
CA ASP A 137 11.67 2.13 -57.21
C ASP A 137 12.35 3.22 -56.37
N GLY A 138 13.62 3.49 -56.69
CA GLY A 138 14.47 4.36 -55.89
C GLY A 138 14.89 3.80 -54.52
N LYS A 139 14.47 2.58 -54.13
CA LYS A 139 14.72 1.93 -52.82
C LYS A 139 14.19 2.74 -51.62
N ASN A 140 12.91 3.10 -51.66
CA ASN A 140 12.25 3.94 -50.65
C ASN A 140 11.27 3.19 -49.73
N GLN A 141 10.97 1.92 -49.99
CA GLN A 141 10.04 1.13 -49.17
C GLN A 141 10.81 0.16 -48.25
N LEU A 142 10.34 -0.03 -47.02
CA LEU A 142 10.81 -1.05 -46.09
C LEU A 142 9.71 -2.10 -45.91
N GLU A 143 9.99 -3.34 -46.27
CA GLU A 143 9.10 -4.48 -46.13
C GLU A 143 9.61 -5.41 -45.03
N VAL A 144 8.72 -5.85 -44.14
CA VAL A 144 9.04 -6.66 -42.94
C VAL A 144 8.02 -7.79 -42.79
N VAL A 145 8.51 -9.00 -42.48
CA VAL A 145 7.70 -10.23 -42.32
C VAL A 145 7.97 -10.83 -40.95
N GLY A 146 6.93 -11.16 -40.18
CA GLY A 146 7.09 -11.86 -38.90
C GLY A 146 5.89 -11.85 -37.96
N GLU A 147 6.10 -12.33 -36.74
CA GLU A 147 5.17 -12.20 -35.60
C GLU A 147 5.50 -10.91 -34.83
N VAL A 148 5.22 -9.74 -35.43
CA VAL A 148 5.52 -8.42 -34.85
C VAL A 148 4.31 -7.51 -34.89
N ASP A 149 4.06 -6.80 -33.80
CA ASP A 149 3.03 -5.75 -33.77
C ASP A 149 3.41 -4.56 -34.66
N ALA A 150 2.53 -4.29 -35.63
CA ALA A 150 2.72 -3.22 -36.60
C ALA A 150 2.63 -1.82 -35.98
N ALA A 151 1.83 -1.64 -34.91
CA ALA A 151 1.73 -0.35 -34.23
C ALA A 151 3.03 -0.01 -33.50
N THR A 152 3.57 -0.96 -32.72
CA THR A 152 4.84 -0.84 -32.01
C THR A 152 6.01 -0.61 -32.98
N LEU A 153 6.15 -1.40 -34.05
CA LEU A 153 7.23 -1.21 -35.03
C LEU A 153 7.13 0.16 -35.73
N THR A 154 5.92 0.58 -36.12
CA THR A 154 5.69 1.88 -36.78
C THR A 154 5.96 3.04 -35.82
N SER A 155 5.57 2.92 -34.55
CA SER A 155 5.86 3.90 -33.49
C SER A 155 7.37 4.00 -33.21
N LEU A 156 8.08 2.88 -33.13
CA LEU A 156 9.55 2.85 -32.99
C LEU A 156 10.24 3.55 -34.16
N LEU A 157 9.80 3.29 -35.39
CA LEU A 157 10.35 3.94 -36.58
C LEU A 157 10.02 5.44 -36.62
N ARG A 158 8.78 5.85 -36.34
CA ARG A 158 8.39 7.28 -36.23
C ARG A 158 9.22 8.00 -35.15
N LYS A 159 9.33 7.45 -33.94
CA LYS A 159 10.11 8.02 -32.83
C LYS A 159 11.61 8.14 -33.15
N ASN A 160 12.16 7.23 -33.95
CA ASN A 160 13.57 7.26 -34.35
C ASN A 160 13.86 8.02 -35.66
N LEU A 161 12.85 8.39 -36.43
CA LEU A 161 12.99 9.16 -37.68
C LEU A 161 12.44 10.60 -37.57
N GLY A 162 11.62 10.91 -36.56
CA GLY A 162 11.41 12.27 -36.06
C GLY A 162 10.25 13.06 -36.69
N GLN A 163 9.07 12.47 -36.87
CA GLN A 163 7.86 13.17 -37.37
C GLN A 163 6.58 12.73 -36.65
N ALA A 164 5.70 13.69 -36.36
CA ALA A 164 4.33 13.51 -35.85
C ALA A 164 3.51 14.82 -36.01
N ASP A 165 2.21 14.71 -36.34
CA ASP A 165 1.10 15.47 -35.72
C ASP A 165 -0.25 15.14 -36.42
N LEU A 166 -1.33 15.03 -35.64
CA LEU A 166 -2.59 14.39 -36.05
C LEU A 166 -3.77 15.36 -36.21
N GLN A 167 -4.73 15.04 -37.10
CA GLN A 167 -5.86 15.92 -37.46
C GLN A 167 -7.21 15.31 -37.05
N LYS A 168 -8.29 16.11 -36.92
CA LYS A 168 -9.66 15.63 -36.66
C LYS A 168 -10.65 16.11 -37.72
N ILE A 169 -11.00 15.22 -38.64
CA ILE A 169 -11.94 15.39 -39.75
C ILE A 169 -13.38 15.11 -39.26
N VAL A 170 -14.39 15.73 -39.87
CA VAL A 170 -15.82 15.47 -39.61
C VAL A 170 -16.60 15.54 -40.92
N ILE A 171 -17.30 14.47 -41.29
CA ILE A 171 -18.01 14.33 -42.58
C ILE A 171 -19.49 14.10 -42.33
N ARG A 172 -20.37 14.91 -42.92
CA ARG A 172 -21.82 14.68 -42.91
C ARG A 172 -22.18 13.57 -43.90
N LEU A 173 -23.07 12.69 -43.47
CA LEU A 173 -23.64 11.61 -44.25
C LEU A 173 -25.10 11.97 -44.55
N SER A 174 -25.46 12.13 -45.82
CA SER A 174 -26.85 12.42 -46.20
C SER A 174 -27.67 11.12 -46.17
N LEU A 175 -28.26 10.84 -45.02
CA LEU A 175 -29.03 9.62 -44.74
C LEU A 175 -30.53 9.87 -44.92
N ASN A 176 -31.18 9.12 -45.81
CA ASN A 176 -32.65 9.09 -45.92
C ASN A 176 -33.21 7.94 -45.08
N GLY A 177 -34.10 8.25 -44.12
CA GLY A 177 -34.72 7.23 -43.27
C GLY A 177 -33.77 6.62 -42.22
N ASN A 178 -34.28 5.65 -41.46
CA ASN A 178 -33.62 5.19 -40.22
C ASN A 178 -32.55 4.10 -40.45
N ASP A 179 -31.68 4.29 -41.45
CA ASP A 179 -30.83 3.21 -41.96
C ASP A 179 -29.47 3.07 -41.23
N GLN A 180 -29.42 2.13 -40.28
CA GLN A 180 -28.20 1.76 -39.54
C GLN A 180 -27.14 1.06 -40.42
N LYS A 181 -27.51 0.48 -41.57
CA LYS A 181 -26.60 -0.20 -42.51
C LYS A 181 -25.65 0.79 -43.16
N TYR A 182 -26.15 1.96 -43.57
CA TYR A 182 -25.33 3.03 -44.15
C TYR A 182 -24.34 3.62 -43.14
N ARG A 183 -24.78 3.93 -41.91
CA ARG A 183 -23.89 4.41 -40.82
C ARG A 183 -22.76 3.41 -40.55
N THR A 184 -23.09 2.12 -40.49
CA THR A 184 -22.12 1.04 -40.26
C THR A 184 -21.14 0.90 -41.43
N LYS A 185 -21.60 1.03 -42.68
CA LYS A 185 -20.73 1.01 -43.88
C LYS A 185 -19.79 2.22 -43.89
N ALA A 186 -20.29 3.42 -43.57
CA ALA A 186 -19.50 4.65 -43.50
C ALA A 186 -18.39 4.57 -42.45
N PHE A 187 -18.74 4.16 -41.23
CA PHE A 187 -17.77 3.95 -40.15
C PHE A 187 -16.66 2.96 -40.55
N LYS A 188 -17.03 1.81 -41.14
CA LYS A 188 -16.08 0.79 -41.62
C LYS A 188 -15.13 1.33 -42.70
N ILE A 189 -15.62 2.16 -43.62
CA ILE A 189 -14.79 2.80 -44.66
C ILE A 189 -13.80 3.79 -44.04
N ALA A 190 -14.20 4.55 -43.03
CA ALA A 190 -13.30 5.48 -42.35
C ALA A 190 -12.20 4.75 -41.56
N VAL A 191 -12.53 3.82 -40.66
CA VAL A 191 -11.52 3.09 -39.88
C VAL A 191 -10.63 2.16 -40.72
N SER A 192 -10.97 1.93 -41.99
CA SER A 192 -10.10 1.22 -42.94
C SER A 192 -9.19 2.13 -43.77
N GLN A 193 -9.15 3.44 -43.53
CA GLN A 193 -8.18 4.33 -44.18
C GLN A 193 -6.89 4.42 -43.37
N SER A 194 -5.75 4.26 -44.02
CA SER A 194 -4.43 4.42 -43.41
C SER A 194 -4.28 5.82 -42.82
N GLY A 195 -3.89 5.89 -41.55
CA GLY A 195 -3.74 7.14 -40.80
C GLY A 195 -4.88 7.44 -39.83
N VAL A 196 -6.04 6.77 -39.92
CA VAL A 196 -7.12 6.92 -38.91
C VAL A 196 -6.73 6.25 -37.60
N GLU A 197 -6.67 7.02 -36.53
CA GLU A 197 -6.51 6.54 -35.15
C GLU A 197 -7.88 6.27 -34.49
N SER A 198 -8.90 7.07 -34.80
CA SER A 198 -10.26 6.83 -34.32
C SER A 198 -11.32 7.38 -35.28
N ALA A 199 -12.51 6.80 -35.25
CA ALA A 199 -13.69 7.36 -35.89
C ALA A 199 -14.92 7.21 -34.99
N ALA A 200 -15.94 8.05 -35.20
CA ALA A 200 -17.21 8.01 -34.47
C ALA A 200 -18.36 8.53 -35.34
N ILE A 201 -19.51 7.85 -35.32
CA ILE A 201 -20.74 8.38 -35.92
C ILE A 201 -21.41 9.30 -34.89
N THR A 202 -21.53 10.60 -35.19
CA THR A 202 -21.99 11.66 -34.27
C THR A 202 -23.10 12.53 -34.89
N GLY A 203 -23.45 13.63 -34.21
CA GLY A 203 -24.53 14.55 -34.58
C GLY A 203 -25.93 14.06 -34.21
N ASP A 204 -26.88 14.98 -34.05
CA ASP A 204 -28.29 14.63 -33.87
C ASP A 204 -28.82 13.86 -35.08
N GLY A 205 -29.56 12.78 -34.80
CA GLY A 205 -29.94 11.82 -35.82
C GLY A 205 -28.78 10.97 -36.38
N LYS A 206 -27.58 11.01 -35.78
CA LYS A 206 -26.40 10.21 -36.17
C LYS A 206 -26.08 10.31 -37.66
N ASN A 207 -25.95 11.55 -38.14
CA ASN A 207 -25.74 11.92 -39.54
C ASN A 207 -24.34 12.50 -39.82
N GLN A 208 -23.40 12.39 -38.89
CA GLN A 208 -22.01 12.82 -39.05
C GLN A 208 -21.05 11.67 -38.73
N LEU A 209 -19.83 11.76 -39.25
CA LEU A 209 -18.74 10.80 -39.08
C LEU A 209 -17.46 11.60 -38.77
N GLU A 210 -17.11 11.66 -37.49
CA GLU A 210 -15.85 12.22 -37.00
C GLU A 210 -14.74 11.19 -37.18
N VAL A 211 -13.55 11.63 -37.57
CA VAL A 211 -12.39 10.78 -37.90
C VAL A 211 -11.11 11.51 -37.48
N VAL A 212 -10.42 11.00 -36.46
CA VAL A 212 -9.12 11.51 -36.00
C VAL A 212 -7.99 10.70 -36.64
N GLY A 213 -6.98 11.36 -37.19
CA GLY A 213 -5.87 10.72 -37.88
C GLY A 213 -5.06 11.63 -38.81
N GLU A 214 -3.96 11.09 -39.33
CA GLU A 214 -3.16 11.66 -40.43
C GLU A 214 -3.80 11.28 -41.77
N VAL A 215 -5.01 11.80 -42.06
CA VAL A 215 -5.80 11.41 -43.25
C VAL A 215 -6.23 12.64 -44.06
N ASP A 216 -6.13 12.54 -45.38
CA ASP A 216 -6.68 13.58 -46.26
C ASP A 216 -8.22 13.55 -46.24
N ALA A 217 -8.79 14.65 -45.76
CA ALA A 217 -10.22 14.88 -45.68
C ALA A 217 -10.91 14.85 -47.06
N ALA A 218 -10.24 15.27 -48.13
CA ALA A 218 -10.82 15.28 -49.48
C ALA A 218 -10.94 13.84 -50.04
N THR A 219 -9.86 13.06 -49.95
CA THR A 219 -9.81 11.64 -50.36
C THR A 219 -10.80 10.80 -49.56
N LEU A 220 -10.84 10.95 -48.23
CA LEU A 220 -11.79 10.24 -47.37
C LEU A 220 -13.25 10.59 -47.71
N THR A 221 -13.57 11.89 -47.90
CA THR A 221 -14.92 12.32 -48.30
C THR A 221 -15.29 11.80 -49.68
N SER A 222 -14.37 11.84 -50.64
CA SER A 222 -14.57 11.31 -52.00
C SER A 222 -14.84 9.80 -51.99
N LEU A 223 -14.06 9.04 -51.21
CA LEU A 223 -14.23 7.59 -51.06
C LEU A 223 -15.57 7.23 -50.40
N LEU A 224 -15.96 7.95 -49.35
CA LEU A 224 -17.27 7.80 -48.71
C LEU A 224 -18.41 8.13 -49.68
N ARG A 225 -18.32 9.25 -50.41
CA ARG A 225 -19.31 9.68 -51.41
C ARG A 225 -19.44 8.63 -52.53
N LYS A 226 -18.34 8.10 -53.06
CA LYS A 226 -18.33 7.02 -54.06
C LYS A 226 -19.00 5.72 -53.56
N ASN A 227 -18.90 5.43 -52.27
CA ASN A 227 -19.42 4.18 -51.68
C ASN A 227 -20.83 4.29 -51.06
N LEU A 228 -21.33 5.51 -50.85
CA LEU A 228 -22.58 5.79 -50.13
C LEU A 228 -23.54 6.73 -50.90
N GLY A 229 -23.12 7.25 -52.06
CA GLY A 229 -23.89 8.18 -52.88
C GLY A 229 -23.73 9.64 -52.46
N LYS A 230 -24.06 9.97 -51.20
CA LYS A 230 -24.00 11.35 -50.67
C LYS A 230 -23.32 11.42 -49.30
N ALA A 231 -22.07 11.86 -49.30
CA ALA A 231 -21.30 12.21 -48.12
C ALA A 231 -20.47 13.47 -48.41
N ASP A 232 -20.42 14.39 -47.46
CA ASP A 232 -19.97 15.77 -47.65
C ASP A 232 -19.18 16.25 -46.43
N LEU A 233 -18.01 16.85 -46.64
CA LEU A 233 -17.15 17.30 -45.53
C LEU A 233 -17.85 18.40 -44.72
N ALA A 234 -17.93 18.23 -43.40
CA ALA A 234 -18.67 19.12 -42.50
C ALA A 234 -17.76 20.06 -41.69
N ARG A 235 -16.58 19.59 -41.27
CA ARG A 235 -15.41 20.41 -40.88
C ARG A 235 -14.15 19.55 -40.85
N THR A 236 -12.98 20.18 -40.90
CA THR A 236 -11.72 19.57 -40.44
C THR A 236 -11.12 20.46 -39.37
N ILE A 237 -10.72 19.87 -38.26
CA ILE A 237 -10.00 20.50 -37.15
C ILE A 237 -8.56 20.01 -37.25
N VAL A 238 -7.69 20.83 -37.84
CA VAL A 238 -6.24 20.64 -37.77
C VAL A 238 -5.74 21.43 -36.55
N PRO A 239 -4.80 20.93 -35.73
CA PRO A 239 -4.07 21.79 -34.80
C PRO A 239 -3.22 22.77 -35.61
N ILE A 240 -3.66 24.04 -35.71
CA ILE A 240 -3.15 24.97 -36.73
C ILE A 240 -1.88 25.70 -36.26
N ARG A 241 -0.78 25.61 -37.02
CA ARG A 241 0.15 26.74 -37.16
C ARG A 241 -0.41 27.69 -38.24
N LEU A 242 -1.01 28.79 -37.81
CA LEU A 242 -1.88 29.65 -38.60
C LEU A 242 -1.17 30.50 -39.66
N ILE A 243 -1.69 30.48 -40.89
CA ILE A 243 -2.15 31.64 -41.70
C ILE A 243 -3.26 31.14 -42.67
N ASN A 244 -4.39 31.80 -42.99
CA ASN A 244 -5.27 32.76 -42.27
C ASN A 244 -6.61 32.95 -43.07
N THR A 245 -7.59 33.68 -42.48
CA THR A 245 -8.89 34.16 -43.01
C THR A 245 -10.02 33.12 -43.08
N GLN A 246 -11.34 33.42 -43.00
CA GLN A 246 -12.18 34.58 -42.58
C GLN A 246 -13.63 34.04 -42.33
N PHE A 247 -14.65 34.72 -41.77
CA PHE A 247 -14.83 36.08 -41.25
C PHE A 247 -15.71 36.06 -39.95
N THR A 248 -16.80 36.84 -39.83
CA THR A 248 -17.58 37.04 -38.58
C THR A 248 -19.08 37.34 -38.78
N LYS A 249 -19.97 36.95 -37.83
CA LYS A 249 -20.89 37.88 -37.10
C LYS A 249 -21.70 37.24 -35.95
N LEU A 250 -22.36 38.11 -35.16
CA LEU A 250 -23.09 37.94 -33.88
C LEU A 250 -24.49 37.24 -34.07
N GLN A 251 -25.38 36.99 -33.08
CA GLN A 251 -25.59 37.54 -31.71
C GLN A 251 -26.49 36.63 -30.82
N ILE A 252 -26.65 36.96 -29.51
CA ILE A 252 -27.54 36.31 -28.51
C ILE A 252 -28.29 37.39 -27.68
N PRO A 253 -29.56 37.14 -27.28
CA PRO A 253 -30.05 37.45 -25.91
C PRO A 253 -30.78 36.22 -25.28
N MET A 254 -30.60 35.81 -24.01
CA MET A 254 -30.81 36.46 -22.68
C MET A 254 -32.28 36.72 -22.28
N VAL A 255 -32.70 36.18 -21.11
CA VAL A 255 -33.52 36.80 -20.01
C VAL A 255 -33.30 35.97 -18.71
N ASN A 256 -33.62 36.54 -17.53
CA ASN A 256 -33.14 36.20 -16.17
C ASN A 256 -34.07 35.32 -15.25
N PRO A 257 -33.57 34.86 -14.08
CA PRO A 257 -34.32 34.09 -13.06
C PRO A 257 -34.92 34.94 -11.90
N ILE A 258 -35.75 34.32 -11.02
CA ILE A 258 -36.36 34.88 -9.79
C ILE A 258 -36.27 33.85 -8.63
N VAL A 259 -36.47 34.28 -7.36
CA VAL A 259 -35.96 33.63 -6.11
C VAL A 259 -37.09 33.14 -5.12
N PRO A 260 -37.03 33.06 -3.76
CA PRO A 260 -37.43 31.84 -2.99
C PRO A 260 -38.58 32.00 -1.95
N LEU A 261 -38.87 30.96 -1.12
CA LEU A 261 -39.07 31.01 0.38
C LEU A 261 -39.64 29.70 1.05
N CYS A 262 -39.36 29.52 2.36
CA CYS A 262 -40.02 28.87 3.56
C CYS A 262 -41.30 27.97 3.48
N GLU A 263 -41.78 27.15 4.46
CA GLU A 263 -41.38 26.67 5.83
C GLU A 263 -42.31 25.49 6.36
N PHE A 264 -42.18 25.06 7.65
CA PHE A 264 -43.08 24.22 8.51
C PHE A 264 -43.24 22.67 8.26
N GLN A 265 -43.88 21.86 9.13
CA GLN A 265 -43.53 21.39 10.50
C GLN A 265 -44.48 20.26 11.03
N PHE A 266 -43.99 19.22 11.76
CA PHE A 266 -44.73 18.24 12.63
C PHE A 266 -45.88 17.38 11.99
N SER A 267 -46.44 16.28 12.56
CA SER A 267 -46.17 15.47 13.78
C SER A 267 -46.62 13.98 13.71
N ILE A 268 -45.84 13.09 14.36
CA ILE A 268 -46.15 11.87 15.18
C ILE A 268 -47.39 10.98 14.89
N ALA A 269 -47.14 9.66 14.79
CA ALA A 269 -47.93 8.58 15.43
C ALA A 269 -47.01 7.37 15.76
N TYR A 270 -47.16 6.72 16.92
CA TYR A 270 -46.30 5.60 17.39
C TYR A 270 -47.11 4.44 18.00
N GLY A 271 -46.62 3.21 17.83
CA GLY A 271 -47.13 2.00 18.49
C GLY A 271 -46.49 1.76 19.87
N LYS A 272 -47.15 0.98 20.72
CA LYS A 272 -46.77 0.74 22.13
C LYS A 272 -45.53 -0.15 22.29
N GLN A 273 -44.73 0.14 23.33
CA GLN A 273 -43.68 -0.73 23.84
C GLN A 273 -43.38 -0.36 25.31
N SER A 274 -43.39 -1.31 26.24
CA SER A 274 -42.95 -1.07 27.63
C SER A 274 -41.46 -0.71 27.67
N GLN A 275 -41.04 0.11 28.63
CA GLN A 275 -39.68 0.63 28.72
C GLN A 275 -39.10 0.59 30.13
N ARG A 276 -37.82 0.23 30.20
CA ARG A 276 -36.97 0.21 31.39
C ARG A 276 -36.24 1.55 31.45
N VAL A 277 -36.35 2.21 32.59
CA VAL A 277 -35.84 3.54 32.85
C VAL A 277 -34.96 3.45 34.10
N ILE A 278 -33.68 3.78 33.99
CA ILE A 278 -32.74 3.74 35.13
C ILE A 278 -32.35 5.17 35.49
N ILE A 279 -32.74 5.59 36.70
CA ILE A 279 -32.54 6.94 37.21
C ILE A 279 -31.62 6.88 38.43
N LYS A 280 -30.42 7.45 38.32
CA LYS A 280 -29.51 7.71 39.43
C LYS A 280 -30.09 8.81 40.31
N LEU A 281 -30.41 8.45 41.56
CA LEU A 281 -30.84 9.38 42.61
C LEU A 281 -29.62 9.79 43.43
N PHE A 282 -29.43 11.09 43.60
CA PHE A 282 -28.41 11.63 44.50
C PHE A 282 -29.08 11.93 45.84
N ILE A 283 -29.44 10.86 46.54
CA ILE A 283 -30.05 10.89 47.87
C ILE A 283 -29.12 10.22 48.88
N ASP A 284 -29.07 10.76 50.10
CA ASP A 284 -28.33 10.16 51.21
C ASP A 284 -28.76 8.70 51.43
N ARG A 285 -27.75 7.82 51.44
CA ARG A 285 -27.84 6.37 51.58
C ARG A 285 -28.59 5.96 52.85
N ASN A 286 -28.33 6.67 53.94
CA ASN A 286 -28.86 6.39 55.27
C ASN A 286 -30.27 6.98 55.48
N ASN A 287 -30.70 7.91 54.62
CA ASN A 287 -32.01 8.56 54.74
C ASN A 287 -33.14 7.67 54.20
N ARG A 288 -33.57 6.71 55.02
CA ARG A 288 -34.68 5.78 54.74
C ARG A 288 -35.96 6.50 54.30
N LYS A 289 -36.26 7.70 54.83
CA LYS A 289 -37.43 8.51 54.42
C LYS A 289 -37.32 8.98 52.97
N SER A 290 -36.16 9.50 52.55
CA SER A 290 -35.92 9.92 51.16
C SER A 290 -35.99 8.76 50.19
N ARG A 291 -35.45 7.59 50.54
CA ARG A 291 -35.53 6.36 49.73
C ARG A 291 -36.97 5.88 49.54
N THR A 292 -37.76 5.77 50.61
CA THR A 292 -39.19 5.42 50.52
C THR A 292 -39.99 6.47 49.75
N LYS A 293 -39.65 7.75 49.87
CA LYS A 293 -40.28 8.85 49.10
C LYS A 293 -39.98 8.75 47.61
N ALA A 294 -38.74 8.42 47.23
CA ALA A 294 -38.36 8.20 45.83
C ALA A 294 -39.11 7.00 45.21
N PHE A 295 -39.15 5.87 45.92
CA PHE A 295 -39.88 4.68 45.49
C PHE A 295 -41.38 4.98 45.30
N LYS A 296 -41.99 5.70 46.26
CA LYS A 296 -43.39 6.14 46.16
C LYS A 296 -43.66 7.08 44.98
N ILE A 297 -42.72 7.97 44.62
CA ILE A 297 -42.85 8.85 43.45
C ILE A 297 -42.78 8.04 42.14
N ALA A 298 -41.96 7.00 42.07
CA ALA A 298 -41.89 6.11 40.92
C ALA A 298 -43.19 5.34 40.71
N VAL A 299 -43.63 4.54 41.69
CA VAL A 299 -44.84 3.72 41.57
C VAL A 299 -46.14 4.53 41.54
N SER A 300 -46.08 5.86 41.75
CA SER A 300 -47.22 6.76 41.56
C SER A 300 -47.27 7.44 40.19
N GLN A 301 -46.37 7.14 39.25
CA GLN A 301 -46.50 7.64 37.87
C GLN A 301 -47.44 6.75 37.05
N PRO A 302 -48.30 7.32 36.20
CA PRO A 302 -49.05 6.54 35.21
C PRO A 302 -48.11 5.71 34.33
N GLY A 303 -48.49 4.44 34.09
CA GLY A 303 -47.73 3.53 33.23
C GLY A 303 -46.56 2.79 33.88
N VAL A 304 -46.28 3.00 35.17
CA VAL A 304 -45.27 2.20 35.90
C VAL A 304 -45.87 0.85 36.30
N GLU A 305 -45.36 -0.23 35.70
CA GLU A 305 -45.72 -1.62 36.00
C GLU A 305 -44.92 -2.16 37.19
N SER A 306 -43.64 -1.77 37.30
CA SER A 306 -42.81 -2.07 38.47
C SER A 306 -41.69 -1.05 38.69
N ALA A 307 -41.19 -0.98 39.91
CA ALA A 307 -39.99 -0.22 40.26
C ALA A 307 -39.14 -1.00 41.28
N ALA A 308 -37.82 -0.85 41.20
CA ALA A 308 -36.85 -1.42 42.11
C ALA A 308 -35.73 -0.41 42.38
N ILE A 309 -35.22 -0.35 43.61
CA ILE A 309 -34.00 0.41 43.92
C ILE A 309 -32.85 -0.59 44.05
N LYS A 310 -31.81 -0.42 43.23
CA LYS A 310 -30.54 -1.12 43.38
C LYS A 310 -29.66 -0.36 44.36
N GLU A 311 -29.06 -1.09 45.29
CA GLU A 311 -28.07 -0.55 46.22
C GLU A 311 -26.66 -0.83 45.65
N GLY A 312 -26.07 0.17 45.02
CA GLY A 312 -24.66 0.19 44.58
C GLY A 312 -23.95 1.46 45.09
N GLU A 313 -22.80 1.84 44.54
CA GLU A 313 -22.14 3.14 44.85
C GLU A 313 -22.91 4.35 44.29
N ASP A 314 -23.79 4.11 43.32
CA ASP A 314 -24.81 5.05 42.88
C ASP A 314 -26.21 4.52 43.20
N PHE A 315 -27.11 5.41 43.65
CA PHE A 315 -28.46 5.01 44.07
C PHE A 315 -29.41 4.93 42.87
N GLU A 316 -29.36 3.80 42.15
CA GLU A 316 -30.16 3.58 40.95
C GLU A 316 -31.60 3.13 41.27
N LEU A 317 -32.55 3.93 40.82
CA LEU A 317 -33.97 3.59 40.77
C LEU A 317 -34.29 3.11 39.35
N GLU A 318 -34.51 1.80 39.23
CA GLU A 318 -34.93 1.12 38.01
C GLU A 318 -36.46 1.03 37.98
N ILE A 319 -37.05 1.37 36.83
CA ILE A 319 -38.50 1.52 36.67
C ILE A 319 -38.90 0.90 35.32
N VAL A 320 -39.94 0.08 35.29
CA VAL A 320 -40.39 -0.64 34.09
C VAL A 320 -41.87 -0.39 33.84
N GLY A 321 -42.23 -0.12 32.59
CA GLY A 321 -43.62 -0.18 32.11
C GLY A 321 -43.93 0.68 30.88
N GLU A 322 -45.16 0.59 30.37
CA GLU A 322 -45.63 1.37 29.21
C GLU A 322 -45.67 2.88 29.45
N HIS A 323 -45.28 3.66 28.43
CA HIS A 323 -45.48 5.12 28.35
C HIS A 323 -44.85 5.99 29.47
N ILE A 324 -43.98 5.43 30.33
CA ILE A 324 -43.29 6.18 31.38
C ILE A 324 -42.45 7.33 30.79
N ASP A 325 -42.87 8.58 30.97
CA ASP A 325 -42.01 9.73 30.65
C ASP A 325 -40.85 9.82 31.66
N ALA A 326 -39.72 9.25 31.27
CA ALA A 326 -38.49 9.22 32.04
C ALA A 326 -37.94 10.61 32.39
N VAL A 327 -38.20 11.63 31.56
CA VAL A 327 -37.67 12.98 31.76
C VAL A 327 -38.55 13.73 32.77
N VAL A 328 -39.88 13.63 32.65
CA VAL A 328 -40.84 14.13 33.65
C VAL A 328 -40.65 13.42 34.99
N LEU A 329 -40.44 12.10 34.99
CA LEU A 329 -40.18 11.32 36.20
C LEU A 329 -38.84 11.69 36.86
N THR A 330 -37.75 11.77 36.08
CA THR A 330 -36.45 12.26 36.58
C THR A 330 -36.57 13.67 37.16
N ASN A 331 -37.32 14.57 36.51
CA ASN A 331 -37.53 15.93 36.99
C ASN A 331 -38.45 16.00 38.23
N CYS A 332 -39.45 15.12 38.37
CA CYS A 332 -40.26 15.01 39.59
C CYS A 332 -39.44 14.49 40.77
N LEU A 333 -38.61 13.47 40.55
CA LEU A 333 -37.67 12.94 41.54
C LEU A 333 -36.68 14.03 41.96
N ARG A 334 -36.02 14.69 41.00
CA ARG A 334 -35.15 15.86 41.20
C ARG A 334 -35.85 16.95 42.04
N LYS A 335 -37.04 17.40 41.64
CA LYS A 335 -37.79 18.47 42.33
C LYS A 335 -38.32 18.10 43.72
N LYS A 336 -38.47 16.81 44.06
CA LYS A 336 -38.97 16.34 45.37
C LYS A 336 -37.88 15.77 46.29
N LEU A 337 -36.67 15.53 45.78
CA LEU A 337 -35.54 14.89 46.48
C LEU A 337 -34.22 15.69 46.41
N GLY A 338 -34.18 16.78 45.65
CA GLY A 338 -32.98 17.58 45.41
C GLY A 338 -32.37 17.30 44.03
N HIS A 339 -31.78 16.11 43.85
CA HIS A 339 -31.03 15.82 42.63
C HIS A 339 -31.20 14.38 42.12
N ALA A 340 -31.39 14.24 40.81
CA ALA A 340 -31.61 12.97 40.10
C ALA A 340 -31.19 13.10 38.62
N GLN A 341 -30.73 12.00 38.01
CA GLN A 341 -30.22 11.94 36.64
C GLN A 341 -30.69 10.65 35.96
N LEU A 342 -31.23 10.76 34.75
CA LEU A 342 -31.51 9.63 33.89
C LEU A 342 -30.18 9.06 33.38
N LEU A 343 -29.91 7.79 33.65
CA LEU A 343 -28.72 7.09 33.13
C LEU A 343 -29.02 6.37 31.82
N SER A 344 -30.17 5.70 31.73
CA SER A 344 -30.58 4.99 30.52
C SER A 344 -32.10 4.84 30.40
N MET A 345 -32.53 4.72 29.15
CA MET A 345 -33.83 4.17 28.76
C MET A 345 -33.58 3.02 27.79
N SER A 346 -34.37 1.95 27.87
CA SER A 346 -34.31 0.83 26.93
C SER A 346 -35.68 0.14 26.87
N PRO A 347 -36.18 -0.29 25.70
CA PRO A 347 -37.43 -1.03 25.63
C PRO A 347 -37.33 -2.35 26.39
N VAL A 348 -38.39 -2.71 27.11
CA VAL A 348 -38.52 -4.00 27.80
C VAL A 348 -39.14 -4.98 26.83
N VAL A 349 -38.38 -6.00 26.45
CA VAL A 349 -38.95 -7.17 25.79
C VAL A 349 -39.59 -8.04 26.87
N VAL A 350 -40.87 -7.78 27.15
CA VAL A 350 -41.67 -8.62 28.05
C VAL A 350 -41.87 -9.98 27.38
N VAL A 351 -41.14 -10.98 27.83
CA VAL A 351 -41.43 -12.39 27.53
C VAL A 351 -42.38 -12.86 28.63
N ALA A 352 -43.68 -12.95 28.31
CA ALA A 352 -44.69 -13.42 29.24
C ALA A 352 -44.67 -14.96 29.34
N ASP A 353 -44.90 -15.48 30.55
CA ASP A 353 -44.68 -16.88 30.92
C ASP A 353 -45.67 -17.90 30.35
N ASN A 354 -45.26 -19.17 30.38
CA ASN A 354 -46.00 -20.23 31.09
C ASN A 354 -45.16 -21.53 31.19
N ASP A 355 -44.93 -21.99 32.43
CA ASP A 355 -45.41 -23.27 32.99
C ASP A 355 -45.33 -24.60 32.16
N ASN A 356 -45.04 -25.77 32.75
CA ASN A 356 -45.07 -26.18 34.17
C ASN A 356 -44.27 -27.50 34.46
N VAL A 357 -44.18 -27.88 35.75
CA VAL A 357 -43.89 -29.23 36.33
C VAL A 357 -42.46 -29.79 36.19
N ARG A 358 -41.73 -30.34 37.19
CA ARG A 358 -41.68 -30.41 38.70
C ARG A 358 -40.27 -31.00 39.04
N GLY A 359 -39.57 -30.78 40.17
CA GLY A 359 -39.70 -29.91 41.36
C GLY A 359 -38.85 -30.44 42.55
N GLY A 360 -38.34 -29.59 43.47
CA GLY A 360 -37.83 -30.01 44.81
C GLY A 360 -36.57 -29.33 45.41
N THR A 361 -36.75 -28.48 46.46
CA THR A 361 -35.87 -28.16 47.65
C THR A 361 -34.34 -27.91 47.53
N GLY A 362 -33.67 -26.89 48.12
CA GLY A 362 -34.08 -25.67 48.88
C GLY A 362 -32.94 -24.94 49.68
N PHE A 363 -33.18 -23.69 50.14
CA PHE A 363 -32.51 -22.84 51.21
C PHE A 363 -31.27 -21.90 51.02
N ASN A 364 -31.43 -20.62 51.47
CA ASN A 364 -30.52 -19.64 52.18
C ASN A 364 -29.22 -19.05 51.52
N ALA A 365 -28.68 -17.83 51.83
CA ALA A 365 -29.02 -16.65 52.71
C ALA A 365 -28.38 -15.28 52.22
N ASN A 366 -28.35 -14.20 53.04
CA ASN A 366 -27.96 -12.77 52.75
C ASN A 366 -27.54 -12.04 54.10
N PRO A 367 -27.30 -10.69 54.31
CA PRO A 367 -27.18 -9.45 53.46
C PRO A 367 -26.14 -8.32 53.88
N GLN A 368 -26.13 -7.15 53.16
CA GLN A 368 -25.83 -5.73 53.61
C GLN A 368 -24.38 -5.25 54.01
N THR A 369 -24.03 -3.94 54.28
CA THR A 369 -24.07 -2.60 53.56
C THR A 369 -23.30 -1.48 54.35
N HIS A 370 -22.59 -0.49 53.72
CA HIS A 370 -22.28 0.89 54.25
C HIS A 370 -21.49 1.82 53.24
N SER A 371 -20.87 2.95 53.65
CA SER A 371 -20.18 3.98 52.80
C SER A 371 -18.87 4.54 53.40
N TYR A 372 -17.90 4.93 52.57
CA TYR A 372 -16.48 5.12 52.95
C TYR A 372 -15.83 6.46 52.54
N PRO A 373 -14.67 6.85 53.13
CA PRO A 373 -13.79 7.92 52.64
C PRO A 373 -13.16 7.60 51.27
N TYR A 374 -12.69 8.62 50.57
CA TYR A 374 -12.11 8.47 49.23
C TYR A 374 -10.58 8.35 49.30
N PHE A 375 -10.09 7.14 49.61
CA PHE A 375 -8.65 6.86 49.66
C PHE A 375 -8.01 6.91 48.27
N GLY A 376 -7.18 7.91 48.01
CA GLY A 376 -6.35 7.99 46.82
C GLY A 376 -5.09 7.13 46.94
N SER A 377 -4.57 6.69 45.79
CA SER A 377 -3.26 6.04 45.72
C SER A 377 -2.20 7.11 45.44
N TYR A 378 -1.25 7.30 46.34
CA TYR A 378 -0.30 8.41 46.29
C TYR A 378 1.16 7.95 46.34
N VAL A 379 2.04 8.75 45.74
CA VAL A 379 3.50 8.63 45.79
C VAL A 379 4.03 9.80 46.60
N VAL A 380 4.76 9.51 47.68
CA VAL A 380 5.46 10.49 48.54
C VAL A 380 6.95 10.38 48.24
N TYR A 381 7.53 11.39 47.62
CA TYR A 381 8.94 11.41 47.21
C TYR A 381 9.77 12.31 48.14
N MET A 382 10.89 11.79 48.63
CA MET A 382 11.74 12.42 49.66
C MET A 382 13.21 12.57 49.21
N GLY A 383 13.47 12.54 47.89
CA GLY A 383 14.79 12.74 47.31
C GLY A 383 15.60 11.45 47.15
N ALA A 384 16.84 11.43 47.62
CA ALA A 384 17.73 10.27 47.57
C ALA A 384 18.29 9.94 48.96
N HIS A 385 18.65 8.67 49.19
CA HIS A 385 19.22 8.22 50.45
C HIS A 385 20.69 8.61 50.62
N SER A 386 21.10 8.83 51.87
CA SER A 386 22.44 9.28 52.25
C SER A 386 23.45 8.15 52.48
N HIS A 387 23.00 6.90 52.60
CA HIS A 387 23.87 5.73 52.80
C HIS A 387 24.66 5.36 51.53
N GLY A 388 25.86 4.79 51.73
CA GLY A 388 26.91 4.66 50.71
C GLY A 388 26.69 3.60 49.62
N LYS A 389 27.78 3.19 48.94
CA LYS A 389 27.72 2.19 47.85
C LYS A 389 27.58 0.75 48.34
N GLU A 390 27.96 0.47 49.58
CA GLU A 390 27.74 -0.81 50.24
C GLU A 390 26.66 -0.58 51.30
N VAL A 391 25.53 -1.27 51.14
CA VAL A 391 24.30 -1.10 51.94
C VAL A 391 23.79 -2.49 52.23
N SER A 392 23.74 -2.86 53.52
CA SER A 392 23.33 -4.18 53.99
C SER A 392 21.81 -4.36 53.94
N SER A 393 21.32 -5.57 54.21
CA SER A 393 19.87 -5.79 54.40
C SER A 393 19.30 -4.93 55.53
N ILE A 394 20.03 -4.84 56.64
CA ILE A 394 19.66 -4.09 57.84
C ILE A 394 19.51 -2.60 57.52
N ASP A 395 20.36 -2.03 56.67
CA ASP A 395 20.24 -0.63 56.25
C ASP A 395 18.97 -0.38 55.43
N TYR A 396 18.60 -1.32 54.53
CA TYR A 396 17.34 -1.23 53.79
C TYR A 396 16.11 -1.40 54.70
N ASP A 397 16.19 -2.22 55.74
CA ASP A 397 15.11 -2.43 56.70
C ASP A 397 14.96 -1.20 57.63
N ASN A 398 16.06 -0.62 58.10
CA ASN A 398 16.08 0.66 58.85
C ASN A 398 15.44 1.81 58.06
N VAL A 399 15.75 1.93 56.76
CA VAL A 399 15.12 2.90 55.86
C VAL A 399 13.63 2.59 55.65
N ARG A 400 13.26 1.32 55.64
CA ARG A 400 11.86 0.93 55.50
C ARG A 400 11.05 1.36 56.72
N ASP A 401 11.58 1.11 57.93
CA ASP A 401 10.93 1.51 59.17
C ASP A 401 10.94 3.01 59.41
N SER A 402 11.95 3.77 58.95
CA SER A 402 11.87 5.24 58.98
C SER A 402 10.78 5.80 58.07
N HIS A 403 10.45 5.16 56.95
CA HIS A 403 9.27 5.51 56.14
C HIS A 403 7.95 5.18 56.87
N HIS A 404 7.90 4.06 57.61
CA HIS A 404 6.73 3.69 58.41
C HIS A 404 6.52 4.65 59.60
N GLU A 405 7.60 5.06 60.28
CA GLU A 405 7.57 6.08 61.34
C GLU A 405 7.18 7.45 60.79
N PHE A 406 7.74 7.85 59.65
CA PHE A 406 7.41 9.12 59.01
C PHE A 406 5.92 9.21 58.68
N LEU A 407 5.36 8.24 57.94
CA LEU A 407 3.91 8.25 57.66
C LEU A 407 3.08 8.03 58.94
N GLY A 408 3.56 7.19 59.87
CA GLY A 408 2.90 6.93 61.15
C GLY A 408 2.65 8.20 61.96
N SER A 409 3.56 9.18 61.89
CA SER A 409 3.38 10.49 62.53
C SER A 409 2.18 11.30 61.99
N TYR A 410 1.82 11.12 60.72
CA TYR A 410 0.63 11.74 60.12
C TYR A 410 -0.64 10.91 60.37
N LEU A 411 -0.54 9.58 60.38
CA LEU A 411 -1.66 8.65 60.65
C LEU A 411 -1.97 8.49 62.15
N GLY A 412 -1.90 9.58 62.91
CA GLY A 412 -2.23 9.64 64.34
C GLY A 412 -1.23 8.96 65.28
N GLY A 413 0.03 8.80 64.86
CA GLY A 413 1.08 8.13 65.63
C GLY A 413 1.14 6.61 65.47
N SER A 414 0.44 6.03 64.49
CA SER A 414 0.37 4.57 64.30
C SER A 414 1.26 4.08 63.14
N ASN A 415 2.41 3.52 63.49
CA ASN A 415 3.30 2.83 62.54
C ASN A 415 2.64 1.57 61.93
N GLU A 416 1.65 1.00 62.60
CA GLU A 416 0.90 -0.16 62.12
C GLU A 416 -0.01 0.23 60.94
N LYS A 417 -0.79 1.32 61.09
CA LYS A 417 -1.53 1.92 59.96
C LYS A 417 -0.60 2.33 58.82
N ALA A 418 0.58 2.89 59.13
CA ALA A 418 1.54 3.25 58.09
C ALA A 418 2.09 2.03 57.31
N LYS A 419 2.28 0.90 58.00
CA LYS A 419 2.65 -0.39 57.38
C LYS A 419 1.52 -0.99 56.53
N GLU A 420 0.26 -0.72 56.86
CA GLU A 420 -0.91 -1.12 56.08
C GLU A 420 -1.15 -0.20 54.87
N SER A 421 -0.97 1.11 55.02
CA SER A 421 -1.10 2.09 53.92
C SER A 421 0.03 2.02 52.90
N ILE A 422 1.30 1.79 53.30
CA ILE A 422 2.47 1.80 52.41
C ILE A 422 2.55 0.49 51.60
N PHE A 423 2.14 0.57 50.33
CA PHE A 423 2.22 -0.56 49.39
C PHE A 423 3.56 -0.65 48.64
N TYR A 424 4.36 0.43 48.59
CA TYR A 424 5.78 0.36 48.19
C TYR A 424 6.64 1.29 49.05
N SER A 425 7.78 0.80 49.52
CA SER A 425 8.79 1.60 50.23
C SER A 425 10.10 1.57 49.43
N TYR A 426 10.62 2.72 49.02
CA TYR A 426 11.79 2.80 48.14
C TYR A 426 13.06 2.92 48.99
N THR A 427 13.77 1.82 49.19
CA THR A 427 14.88 1.77 50.16
C THR A 427 16.28 1.93 49.54
N ARG A 428 16.42 2.01 48.21
CA ARG A 428 17.72 1.80 47.53
C ARG A 428 18.42 3.06 47.01
N HIS A 429 17.79 3.78 46.08
CA HIS A 429 18.39 4.93 45.36
C HIS A 429 17.45 6.13 45.25
N ILE A 430 16.20 5.96 45.68
CA ILE A 430 15.10 6.92 45.70
C ILE A 430 14.61 6.87 47.14
N ASN A 431 14.45 8.02 47.79
CA ASN A 431 13.88 8.14 49.13
C ASN A 431 12.39 8.45 49.03
N GLY A 432 11.58 7.89 49.95
CA GLY A 432 10.12 7.96 49.93
C GLY A 432 9.43 6.62 49.61
N PHE A 433 8.12 6.68 49.39
CA PHE A 433 7.21 5.53 49.35
C PHE A 433 5.97 5.81 48.50
N SER A 434 5.16 4.78 48.26
CA SER A 434 3.78 4.92 47.77
C SER A 434 2.81 4.31 48.77
N ALA A 435 1.72 5.03 49.05
CA ALA A 435 0.74 4.70 50.06
C ALA A 435 -0.70 4.98 49.62
N MET A 436 -1.65 4.25 50.19
CA MET A 436 -3.06 4.65 50.18
C MET A 436 -3.28 5.66 51.30
N LEU A 437 -3.75 6.85 50.95
CA LEU A 437 -3.91 8.02 51.85
C LEU A 437 -5.26 8.69 51.57
N GLU A 438 -5.82 9.39 52.56
CA GLU A 438 -6.86 10.40 52.32
C GLU A 438 -6.22 11.66 51.71
N ASP A 439 -6.97 12.43 50.92
CA ASP A 439 -6.45 13.59 50.17
C ASP A 439 -5.86 14.66 51.12
N GLU A 440 -6.48 14.87 52.28
CA GLU A 440 -6.00 15.73 53.35
C GLU A 440 -4.65 15.26 53.94
N GLU A 441 -4.47 13.94 54.13
CA GLU A 441 -3.21 13.36 54.61
C GLU A 441 -2.08 13.59 53.59
N ALA A 442 -2.37 13.34 52.31
CA ALA A 442 -1.44 13.60 51.22
C ALA A 442 -1.06 15.10 51.12
N ILE A 443 -2.00 16.01 51.40
CA ILE A 443 -1.76 17.46 51.45
C ILE A 443 -0.87 17.85 52.63
N GLU A 444 -1.11 17.37 53.86
CA GLU A 444 -0.26 17.73 55.00
C GLU A 444 1.15 17.14 54.90
N ILE A 445 1.29 15.90 54.38
CA ILE A 445 2.59 15.28 54.09
C ILE A 445 3.37 16.10 53.05
N SER A 446 2.69 16.67 52.04
CA SER A 446 3.33 17.49 50.98
C SER A 446 3.99 18.78 51.48
N LYS A 447 3.67 19.23 52.70
CA LYS A 447 4.24 20.45 53.32
C LYS A 447 5.51 20.19 54.12
N HIS A 448 5.88 18.93 54.34
CA HIS A 448 7.01 18.59 55.20
C HIS A 448 8.36 18.94 54.56
N PRO A 449 9.32 19.60 55.24
CA PRO A 449 10.58 20.04 54.63
C PRO A 449 11.49 18.95 54.05
N GLN A 450 11.24 17.68 54.36
CA GLN A 450 11.96 16.52 53.81
C GLN A 450 11.19 15.79 52.69
N VAL A 451 9.97 16.23 52.38
CA VAL A 451 9.16 15.72 51.25
C VAL A 451 9.36 16.67 50.07
N VAL A 452 9.80 16.11 48.95
CA VAL A 452 10.07 16.85 47.69
C VAL A 452 8.80 16.98 46.86
N SER A 453 7.91 15.97 46.89
CA SER A 453 6.57 16.05 46.32
C SER A 453 5.66 14.93 46.82
N VAL A 454 4.34 15.16 46.77
CA VAL A 454 3.30 14.13 46.87
C VAL A 454 2.41 14.22 45.64
N PHE A 455 2.11 13.09 44.99
CA PHE A 455 1.30 13.07 43.76
C PHE A 455 0.58 11.72 43.56
N GLU A 456 -0.56 11.75 42.86
CA GLU A 456 -1.40 10.57 42.64
C GLU A 456 -0.73 9.54 41.70
N ASN A 457 -0.79 8.27 42.10
CA ASN A 457 -0.31 7.10 41.37
C ASN A 457 -1.25 6.74 40.21
N ARG A 458 -0.89 7.14 38.98
CA ARG A 458 -1.71 6.95 37.77
C ARG A 458 -1.05 6.05 36.72
N GLY A 459 -1.75 5.01 36.28
CA GLY A 459 -1.30 4.06 35.25
C GLY A 459 -1.13 4.69 33.84
N ARG A 460 -0.25 4.09 33.01
CA ARG A 460 0.14 4.56 31.66
C ARG A 460 0.35 3.38 30.70
N LYS A 461 0.16 3.57 29.39
CA LYS A 461 0.47 2.59 28.32
C LYS A 461 1.01 3.28 27.06
N LEU A 462 1.53 2.51 26.10
CA LEU A 462 2.06 2.98 24.80
C LEU A 462 1.98 1.82 23.76
N HIS A 463 1.90 2.14 22.45
CA HIS A 463 2.46 1.48 21.23
C HIS A 463 1.57 1.41 19.95
N THR A 464 2.20 1.48 18.76
CA THR A 464 1.56 1.48 17.42
C THR A 464 0.47 0.43 17.26
N THR A 465 -0.60 0.86 16.60
CA THR A 465 -1.72 0.05 16.11
C THR A 465 -1.35 -1.31 15.49
N ARG A 466 -0.25 -1.43 14.72
CA ARG A 466 0.35 -2.75 14.39
C ARG A 466 1.79 -2.78 13.85
N SER A 467 2.14 -1.90 12.91
CA SER A 467 3.24 -2.18 11.95
C SER A 467 4.60 -2.49 12.57
N TRP A 468 4.99 -1.80 13.65
CA TRP A 468 6.28 -2.03 14.31
C TRP A 468 6.33 -3.30 15.19
N SER A 469 5.17 -3.75 15.71
CA SER A 469 5.03 -5.06 16.36
C SER A 469 5.15 -6.18 15.32
N PHE A 470 4.54 -6.03 14.13
CA PHE A 470 4.75 -6.94 12.99
C PHE A 470 6.22 -6.97 12.49
N LEU A 471 6.97 -5.88 12.68
CA LEU A 471 8.42 -5.82 12.43
C LEU A 471 9.28 -6.40 13.58
N GLY A 472 8.68 -6.77 14.71
CA GLY A 472 9.35 -7.38 15.86
C GLY A 472 10.15 -6.42 16.73
N LEU A 473 9.95 -5.10 16.61
CA LEU A 473 10.48 -4.14 17.61
C LEU A 473 9.74 -4.25 18.96
N GLU A 474 8.63 -4.98 18.95
CA GLU A 474 7.66 -5.19 20.02
C GLU A 474 7.15 -6.63 19.95
N ASN A 475 6.66 -7.15 21.06
CA ASN A 475 5.83 -8.36 21.09
C ASN A 475 4.38 -8.05 20.66
N ASN A 476 3.49 -9.05 20.73
CA ASN A 476 2.04 -8.89 20.46
C ASN A 476 1.25 -8.38 21.69
N ASP A 477 1.88 -8.33 22.88
CA ASP A 477 1.31 -8.02 24.19
C ASP A 477 1.57 -6.56 24.64
N GLY A 478 2.22 -5.75 23.80
CA GLY A 478 2.69 -4.40 24.13
C GLY A 478 4.07 -4.34 24.80
N VAL A 479 4.75 -5.47 25.03
CA VAL A 479 6.08 -5.47 25.65
C VAL A 479 7.18 -5.23 24.61
N ILE A 480 8.05 -4.26 24.85
CA ILE A 480 9.30 -4.09 24.10
C ILE A 480 10.40 -4.95 24.75
N PRO A 481 10.97 -5.96 24.06
CA PRO A 481 12.10 -6.74 24.56
C PRO A 481 13.35 -5.89 24.81
N SER A 482 14.17 -6.25 25.79
CA SER A 482 15.50 -5.63 26.03
C SER A 482 16.47 -5.82 24.85
N SER A 483 16.21 -6.80 23.98
CA SER A 483 16.88 -7.07 22.71
C SER A 483 16.32 -6.29 21.51
N SER A 484 15.24 -5.51 21.69
CA SER A 484 14.69 -4.66 20.63
C SER A 484 15.64 -3.51 20.29
N LEU A 485 15.78 -3.22 18.99
CA LEU A 485 16.55 -2.09 18.49
C LEU A 485 16.05 -0.76 19.08
N TRP A 486 14.76 -0.61 19.43
CA TRP A 486 14.31 0.59 20.16
C TRP A 486 15.02 0.77 21.50
N LYS A 487 15.07 -0.26 22.36
CA LYS A 487 15.74 -0.14 23.67
C LYS A 487 17.25 -0.01 23.50
N LYS A 488 17.85 -0.69 22.52
CA LYS A 488 19.30 -0.59 22.23
C LYS A 488 19.71 0.79 21.69
N ALA A 489 18.90 1.40 20.83
CA ALA A 489 19.15 2.70 20.21
C ALA A 489 18.41 3.86 20.90
N ARG A 490 17.98 3.72 22.16
CA ARG A 490 17.23 4.74 22.93
C ARG A 490 16.06 5.37 22.15
N PHE A 491 15.34 4.58 21.35
CA PHE A 491 14.23 4.99 20.49
C PHE A 491 14.59 6.04 19.41
N GLY A 492 15.88 6.19 19.07
CA GLY A 492 16.36 7.15 18.07
C GLY A 492 16.67 8.55 18.63
N GLU A 493 16.77 8.66 19.95
CA GLU A 493 17.07 9.88 20.69
C GLU A 493 18.22 10.70 20.09
N ASP A 494 17.89 11.95 19.74
CA ASP A 494 18.76 12.98 19.15
C ASP A 494 19.36 12.68 17.76
N SER A 495 18.89 11.64 17.09
CA SER A 495 18.92 11.60 15.62
C SER A 495 17.87 12.57 15.04
N VAL A 496 18.17 13.16 13.88
CA VAL A 496 17.32 14.12 13.17
C VAL A 496 16.86 13.51 11.84
N ILE A 497 15.55 13.32 11.69
CA ILE A 497 14.93 12.79 10.47
C ILE A 497 14.19 13.91 9.74
N GLY A 498 14.64 14.25 8.53
CA GLY A 498 13.94 15.15 7.61
C GLY A 498 13.00 14.39 6.67
N ASN A 499 11.89 15.00 6.24
CA ASN A 499 11.16 14.57 5.03
C ASN A 499 11.08 15.68 3.97
N LEU A 500 11.12 15.28 2.69
CA LEU A 500 10.79 16.13 1.53
C LEU A 500 9.42 15.69 1.03
N ASP A 501 8.39 16.51 1.25
CA ASP A 501 6.98 16.05 1.21
C ASP A 501 5.97 17.23 1.11
N THR A 502 4.68 17.02 1.42
CA THR A 502 3.61 18.06 1.46
C THR A 502 3.61 18.92 2.73
N GLY A 503 4.54 18.70 3.67
CA GLY A 503 4.76 19.52 4.87
C GLY A 503 4.63 18.76 6.18
N ALA A 504 4.25 19.46 7.26
CA ALA A 504 3.80 18.83 8.51
C ALA A 504 2.61 19.57 9.15
N TRP A 505 1.80 18.86 9.93
CA TRP A 505 0.73 19.41 10.77
C TRP A 505 1.20 19.47 12.24
N PRO A 506 1.72 20.63 12.71
CA PRO A 506 2.48 20.70 13.97
C PRO A 506 1.64 20.42 15.22
N GLU A 507 0.33 20.61 15.18
CA GLU A 507 -0.61 20.34 16.27
C GLU A 507 -0.91 18.84 16.45
N SER A 508 -0.31 17.96 15.64
CA SER A 508 -0.41 16.51 15.87
C SER A 508 0.30 16.10 17.15
N GLU A 509 -0.37 15.31 17.98
CA GLU A 509 0.22 14.67 19.16
C GLU A 509 1.46 13.82 18.81
N SER A 510 1.57 13.33 17.56
CA SER A 510 2.78 12.64 17.06
C SER A 510 4.01 13.55 16.95
N PHE A 511 3.83 14.87 17.04
CA PHE A 511 4.89 15.87 17.12
C PHE A 511 4.91 16.61 18.47
N SER A 512 4.26 16.06 19.51
CA SER A 512 4.40 16.53 20.90
C SER A 512 5.85 16.37 21.39
N ASP A 513 6.35 17.40 22.08
CA ASP A 513 7.70 17.46 22.64
C ASP A 513 7.77 17.19 24.16
N GLU A 514 6.70 16.62 24.72
CA GLU A 514 6.67 16.12 26.09
C GLU A 514 7.81 15.10 26.32
N GLY A 515 8.61 15.34 27.37
CA GLY A 515 9.76 14.50 27.71
C GLY A 515 11.04 14.73 26.89
N TYR A 516 11.12 15.76 26.03
CA TYR A 516 12.31 16.05 25.23
C TYR A 516 13.28 17.02 25.93
N GLY A 517 14.57 16.72 25.82
CA GLY A 517 15.65 17.65 26.17
C GLY A 517 15.78 18.83 25.19
N PRO A 518 16.76 19.72 25.39
CA PRO A 518 17.06 20.81 24.46
C PRO A 518 17.34 20.27 23.05
N ILE A 519 17.17 21.11 22.02
CA ILE A 519 17.45 20.73 20.62
C ILE A 519 18.96 20.45 20.47
N PRO A 520 19.37 19.38 19.75
CA PRO A 520 20.80 19.05 19.59
C PRO A 520 21.60 20.19 18.97
N SER A 521 22.71 20.58 19.58
CA SER A 521 23.54 21.73 19.19
C SER A 521 24.18 21.65 17.80
N LYS A 522 24.10 20.50 17.12
CA LYS A 522 24.48 20.33 15.71
C LYS A 522 23.46 20.94 14.73
N TRP A 523 22.22 21.15 15.17
CA TRP A 523 21.10 21.61 14.35
C TRP A 523 21.24 23.08 13.95
N ARG A 524 20.99 23.38 12.68
CA ARG A 524 21.07 24.75 12.11
C ARG A 524 19.80 25.19 11.39
N GLY A 525 18.79 24.32 11.34
CA GLY A 525 17.50 24.64 10.72
C GLY A 525 16.63 25.56 11.56
N ILE A 526 15.67 26.20 10.89
CA ILE A 526 14.76 27.19 11.48
C ILE A 526 13.31 26.68 11.45
N CYS A 527 12.43 27.39 12.16
CA CYS A 527 11.00 27.34 11.89
C CYS A 527 10.59 28.52 11.00
N GLN A 528 10.20 28.25 9.76
CA GLN A 528 9.79 29.28 8.81
C GLN A 528 8.29 29.59 8.99
N SER A 529 7.99 30.59 9.83
CA SER A 529 6.62 30.95 10.27
C SER A 529 6.22 32.38 9.90
N ASP A 530 7.02 33.08 9.10
CA ASP A 530 6.90 34.53 8.84
C ASP A 530 5.56 34.95 8.21
N PHE A 531 4.90 34.03 7.47
CA PHE A 531 3.59 34.23 6.84
C PHE A 531 2.48 33.33 7.43
N ASP A 532 2.81 32.46 8.39
CA ASP A 532 1.86 31.62 9.14
C ASP A 532 2.26 31.65 10.63
N PRO A 533 1.84 32.68 11.38
CA PRO A 533 2.14 32.83 12.79
C PRO A 533 1.41 31.81 13.67
N THR A 534 0.65 30.87 13.10
CA THR A 534 0.10 29.71 13.83
C THR A 534 1.01 28.49 13.73
N PHE A 535 1.96 28.47 12.80
CA PHE A 535 2.90 27.37 12.66
C PHE A 535 4.02 27.50 13.70
N HIS A 536 4.11 26.53 14.60
CA HIS A 536 5.11 26.52 15.67
C HIS A 536 5.90 25.21 15.68
N CYS A 537 7.22 25.35 15.68
CA CYS A 537 8.16 24.27 15.96
C CYS A 537 8.38 24.16 17.47
N ASN A 538 8.81 22.99 17.92
CA ASN A 538 9.04 22.67 19.33
C ASN A 538 10.30 21.78 19.47
N ARG A 539 10.56 21.16 20.62
CA ARG A 539 11.73 20.28 20.79
C ARG A 539 11.60 18.93 20.06
N LYS A 540 10.46 18.63 19.43
CA LYS A 540 10.21 17.42 18.64
C LYS A 540 10.28 17.69 17.14
N LEU A 541 9.40 18.54 16.63
CA LEU A 541 9.47 19.12 15.28
C LEU A 541 10.38 20.36 15.37
N ILE A 542 11.69 20.17 15.15
CA ILE A 542 12.73 21.16 15.47
C ILE A 542 13.00 22.17 14.36
N GLY A 543 12.38 22.00 13.20
CA GLY A 543 12.38 22.97 12.12
C GLY A 543 11.45 22.59 10.98
N ALA A 544 11.04 23.59 10.21
CA ALA A 544 10.10 23.44 9.13
C ALA A 544 10.33 24.54 8.09
N ARG A 545 10.39 24.17 6.81
CA ARG A 545 10.64 25.07 5.67
C ARG A 545 9.71 24.73 4.51
N TYR A 546 9.49 25.70 3.61
CA TYR A 546 8.76 25.48 2.37
C TYR A 546 9.51 26.03 1.15
N PHE A 547 9.34 25.35 0.02
CA PHE A 547 9.98 25.65 -1.26
C PHE A 547 8.88 25.60 -2.33
N ASN A 548 8.50 26.79 -2.81
CA ASN A 548 7.40 26.99 -3.76
C ASN A 548 7.81 27.84 -4.98
N LYS A 549 9.11 28.03 -5.21
CA LYS A 549 9.62 28.91 -6.25
C LYS A 549 9.56 28.24 -7.62
N GLY A 550 9.86 26.95 -7.70
CA GLY A 550 9.63 26.16 -8.90
C GLY A 550 8.13 26.10 -9.22
N TYR A 551 7.31 25.75 -8.22
CA TYR A 551 5.84 25.72 -8.32
C TYR A 551 5.26 27.06 -8.84
N ALA A 552 5.71 28.20 -8.30
CA ALA A 552 5.26 29.52 -8.73
C ALA A 552 5.50 29.82 -10.22
N THR A 553 6.56 29.29 -10.84
CA THR A 553 6.80 29.51 -12.28
C THR A 553 5.73 28.90 -13.19
N LEU A 554 4.97 27.92 -12.70
CA LEU A 554 3.92 27.21 -13.44
C LEU A 554 2.52 27.57 -12.93
N ALA A 555 2.38 27.82 -11.63
CA ALA A 555 1.13 28.27 -11.00
C ALA A 555 0.82 29.75 -11.27
N GLY A 556 1.84 30.57 -11.57
CA GLY A 556 1.74 32.02 -11.62
C GLY A 556 1.80 32.65 -10.22
N SER A 557 1.08 33.75 -10.01
CA SER A 557 1.13 34.50 -8.76
C SER A 557 0.50 33.72 -7.60
N LEU A 558 1.34 33.23 -6.69
CA LEU A 558 0.91 32.61 -5.44
C LEU A 558 0.46 33.67 -4.42
N ASN A 559 -0.58 33.35 -3.65
CA ASN A 559 -0.99 34.13 -2.49
C ASN A 559 -0.30 33.60 -1.20
N SER A 560 -0.51 34.29 -0.07
CA SER A 560 0.15 33.98 1.20
C SER A 560 -0.15 32.58 1.77
N THR A 561 -1.24 31.90 1.40
CA THR A 561 -1.53 30.54 1.91
C THR A 561 -0.56 29.49 1.36
N PHE A 562 0.26 29.82 0.36
CA PHE A 562 1.35 28.97 -0.12
C PHE A 562 2.67 29.22 0.61
N ASN A 563 2.74 30.22 1.51
CA ASN A 563 3.96 30.61 2.22
C ASN A 563 4.03 29.99 3.64
N THR A 564 3.71 28.70 3.76
CA THR A 564 3.75 27.97 5.04
C THR A 564 4.22 26.53 4.84
N PRO A 565 5.02 25.97 5.78
CA PRO A 565 5.35 24.55 5.80
C PRO A 565 4.19 23.67 6.30
N ARG A 566 3.04 24.27 6.67
CA ARG A 566 1.82 23.58 7.09
C ARG A 566 1.35 22.59 6.03
N ASP A 567 1.12 21.35 6.45
CA ASP A 567 0.53 20.30 5.64
C ASP A 567 -0.98 20.50 5.48
N THR A 568 -1.41 20.78 4.25
CA THR A 568 -2.82 20.97 3.88
C THR A 568 -3.43 19.76 3.18
N ASP A 569 -2.65 18.69 3.02
CA ASP A 569 -2.95 17.51 2.21
C ASP A 569 -3.06 16.26 3.10
N GLY A 570 -2.03 16.01 3.91
CA GLY A 570 -1.95 14.96 4.92
C GLY A 570 -0.80 13.97 4.72
N HIS A 571 -0.26 13.86 3.51
CA HIS A 571 0.80 12.90 3.16
C HIS A 571 2.08 13.16 3.97
N GLY A 572 2.56 14.41 4.03
CA GLY A 572 3.79 14.78 4.76
C GLY A 572 3.69 14.55 6.28
N SER A 573 2.54 14.81 6.88
CA SER A 573 2.28 14.45 8.28
C SER A 573 2.28 12.94 8.50
N HIS A 574 1.74 12.18 7.55
CA HIS A 574 1.66 10.72 7.60
C HIS A 574 3.05 10.07 7.46
N THR A 575 3.87 10.54 6.52
CA THR A 575 5.22 10.02 6.32
C THR A 575 6.16 10.40 7.46
N LEU A 576 6.15 11.65 7.93
CA LEU A 576 7.03 12.10 9.02
C LEU A 576 6.67 11.45 10.35
N SER A 577 5.38 11.28 10.66
CA SER A 577 4.95 10.56 11.86
C SER A 577 5.20 9.05 11.76
N THR A 578 5.16 8.45 10.56
CA THR A 578 5.61 7.06 10.34
C THR A 578 7.12 6.90 10.57
N ALA A 579 7.94 7.87 10.16
CA ALA A 579 9.39 7.79 10.36
C ALA A 579 9.80 8.06 11.82
N GLY A 580 9.28 9.14 12.41
CA GLY A 580 9.76 9.68 13.68
C GLY A 580 8.68 10.19 14.63
N GLY A 581 7.40 9.85 14.45
CA GLY A 581 6.32 10.28 15.35
C GLY A 581 6.49 9.79 16.79
N ASN A 582 6.11 10.61 17.76
CA ASN A 582 6.04 10.26 19.18
C ASN A 582 4.93 9.23 19.45
N PHE A 583 4.89 8.67 20.66
CA PHE A 583 3.82 7.78 21.11
C PHE A 583 2.52 8.56 21.38
N VAL A 584 1.39 8.16 20.77
CA VAL A 584 0.07 8.79 20.97
C VAL A 584 -1.02 7.76 21.26
N GLU A 585 -1.66 7.77 22.43
CA GLU A 585 -2.74 6.82 22.81
C GLU A 585 -4.07 7.04 22.06
N GLY A 586 -4.86 5.97 21.89
CA GLY A 586 -6.19 6.02 21.24
C GLY A 586 -6.20 6.17 19.71
N SER A 587 -5.04 6.14 19.05
CA SER A 587 -4.93 6.26 17.59
C SER A 587 -5.72 5.18 16.86
N SER A 588 -6.68 5.61 16.05
CA SER A 588 -7.53 4.76 15.22
C SER A 588 -8.08 5.56 14.04
N VAL A 589 -8.59 4.88 13.02
CA VAL A 589 -9.35 5.49 11.92
C VAL A 589 -10.81 5.12 12.14
N PHE A 590 -11.63 6.04 12.64
CA PHE A 590 -13.02 5.78 13.07
C PHE A 590 -13.16 4.60 14.07
N GLY A 591 -12.17 4.39 14.94
CA GLY A 591 -12.12 3.23 15.85
C GLY A 591 -11.49 1.97 15.24
N TYR A 592 -11.34 1.89 13.91
CA TYR A 592 -10.62 0.80 13.26
C TYR A 592 -9.12 0.87 13.53
N GLY A 593 -8.52 -0.29 13.76
CA GLY A 593 -7.09 -0.41 14.01
C GLY A 593 -6.67 0.22 15.34
N ASN A 594 -7.55 0.31 16.33
CA ASN A 594 -7.27 0.98 17.61
C ASN A 594 -5.99 0.47 18.30
N GLY A 595 -5.25 1.40 18.89
CA GLY A 595 -3.99 1.21 19.61
C GLY A 595 -3.42 2.57 19.99
N THR A 596 -2.10 2.74 19.95
CA THR A 596 -1.44 4.05 19.91
C THR A 596 -0.81 4.28 18.52
N ALA A 597 -0.26 5.44 18.19
CA ALA A 597 0.64 5.65 17.04
C ALA A 597 2.09 5.86 17.49
N LYS A 598 3.08 5.56 16.64
CA LYS A 598 4.51 5.88 16.84
C LYS A 598 5.31 5.69 15.56
N GLY A 599 6.41 6.43 15.43
CA GLY A 599 7.37 6.28 14.35
C GLY A 599 8.34 5.12 14.56
N GLY A 600 9.22 4.91 13.57
CA GLY A 600 10.32 3.93 13.69
C GLY A 600 11.38 4.38 14.68
N SER A 601 11.64 5.69 14.76
CA SER A 601 12.43 6.33 15.81
C SER A 601 11.57 7.28 16.67
N PRO A 602 10.81 6.78 17.67
CA PRO A 602 9.89 7.61 18.43
C PRO A 602 10.51 8.80 19.17
N LYS A 603 11.80 8.73 19.53
CA LYS A 603 12.58 9.81 20.18
C LYS A 603 13.47 10.62 19.24
N ALA A 604 13.47 10.35 17.93
CA ALA A 604 14.16 11.21 16.97
C ALA A 604 13.54 12.62 16.98
N ARG A 605 14.36 13.63 16.72
CA ARG A 605 13.89 14.95 16.31
C ARG A 605 13.46 14.86 14.84
N VAL A 606 12.44 15.62 14.45
CA VAL A 606 11.91 15.62 13.08
C VAL A 606 11.95 17.02 12.47
N ALA A 607 12.11 17.10 11.14
CA ALA A 607 12.10 18.34 10.39
C ALA A 607 11.35 18.19 9.06
N ALA A 608 10.59 19.20 8.67
CA ALA A 608 9.72 19.15 7.49
C ALA A 608 10.20 20.11 6.39
N TYR A 609 10.39 19.59 5.17
CA TYR A 609 10.77 20.38 4.00
C TYR A 609 9.67 20.24 2.94
N LYS A 610 8.75 21.22 2.90
CA LYS A 610 7.60 21.21 2.01
C LYS A 610 8.02 21.54 0.58
N VAL A 611 7.94 20.57 -0.32
CA VAL A 611 8.30 20.69 -1.76
C VAL A 611 7.17 20.27 -2.70
N CYS A 612 6.12 19.64 -2.16
CA CYS A 612 4.95 19.18 -2.89
C CYS A 612 3.74 20.09 -2.65
N TRP A 613 2.99 20.36 -3.72
CA TRP A 613 1.91 21.33 -3.79
C TRP A 613 0.75 20.78 -4.64
N THR A 614 -0.37 21.50 -4.70
CA THR A 614 -1.57 21.11 -5.46
C THR A 614 -1.23 20.75 -6.92
N PRO A 615 -1.66 19.60 -7.45
CA PRO A 615 -1.20 19.11 -8.77
C PRO A 615 -1.49 20.06 -9.93
N ILE A 616 -0.46 20.39 -10.70
CA ILE A 616 -0.55 21.10 -11.99
C ILE A 616 -0.25 20.09 -13.11
N SER A 617 -1.25 19.84 -13.96
CA SER A 617 -1.17 18.85 -15.04
C SER A 617 -0.72 17.45 -14.57
N GLY A 618 -1.04 17.08 -13.32
CA GLY A 618 -0.64 15.83 -12.68
C GLY A 618 0.72 15.83 -11.96
N ASN A 619 1.40 16.97 -11.87
CA ASN A 619 2.70 17.11 -11.19
C ASN A 619 2.56 17.96 -9.92
N GLU A 620 3.10 17.47 -8.80
CA GLU A 620 2.88 18.02 -7.45
C GLU A 620 4.16 18.57 -6.82
N CYS A 621 5.27 17.85 -6.98
CA CYS A 621 6.59 18.19 -6.43
C CYS A 621 7.53 18.55 -7.58
N PHE A 622 8.26 19.68 -7.49
CA PHE A 622 9.02 20.23 -8.62
C PHE A 622 10.53 20.22 -8.36
N ASP A 623 11.32 19.83 -9.36
CA ASP A 623 12.76 19.56 -9.25
C ASP A 623 13.58 20.70 -8.61
N ALA A 624 13.25 21.95 -8.93
CA ALA A 624 13.93 23.11 -8.37
C ALA A 624 13.67 23.29 -6.87
N ASP A 625 12.44 23.01 -6.41
CA ASP A 625 12.06 23.08 -5.00
C ASP A 625 12.61 21.85 -4.23
N ILE A 626 12.65 20.67 -4.88
CA ILE A 626 13.30 19.45 -4.36
C ILE A 626 14.80 19.67 -4.12
N LEU A 627 15.54 20.21 -5.10
CA LEU A 627 16.97 20.50 -4.95
C LEU A 627 17.25 21.54 -3.85
N ALA A 628 16.45 22.60 -3.79
CA ALA A 628 16.58 23.62 -2.74
C ALA A 628 16.33 23.04 -1.33
N ALA A 629 15.40 22.09 -1.20
CA ALA A 629 15.16 21.38 0.05
C ALA A 629 16.29 20.41 0.43
N PHE A 630 16.89 19.70 -0.54
CA PHE A 630 18.07 18.87 -0.28
C PHE A 630 19.26 19.70 0.22
N ASP A 631 19.57 20.81 -0.46
CA ASP A 631 20.67 21.72 -0.09
C ASP A 631 20.48 22.28 1.34
N MET A 632 19.27 22.79 1.63
CA MET A 632 18.95 23.28 2.97
C MET A 632 18.94 22.18 4.03
N ALA A 633 18.50 20.96 3.73
CA ALA A 633 18.52 19.86 4.70
C ALA A 633 19.95 19.39 5.03
N ILE A 634 20.86 19.43 4.04
CA ILE A 634 22.29 19.17 4.23
C ILE A 634 22.90 20.27 5.12
N HIS A 635 22.60 21.54 4.84
CA HIS A 635 23.03 22.68 5.67
C HIS A 635 22.52 22.57 7.12
N ASP A 636 21.23 22.25 7.29
CA ASP A 636 20.55 22.27 8.59
C ASP A 636 20.99 21.13 9.52
N GLY A 637 21.57 20.05 8.98
CA GLY A 637 22.24 19.00 9.76
C GLY A 637 21.36 17.79 10.10
N VAL A 638 20.50 17.35 9.17
CA VAL A 638 19.74 16.10 9.31
C VAL A 638 20.65 14.86 9.25
N ASP A 639 20.32 13.77 9.95
CA ASP A 639 21.05 12.49 9.83
C ASP A 639 20.45 11.57 8.75
N VAL A 640 19.14 11.75 8.49
CA VAL A 640 18.32 10.89 7.61
C VAL A 640 17.37 11.76 6.80
N LEU A 641 17.22 11.46 5.51
CA LEU A 641 16.17 12.01 4.65
C LEU A 641 15.22 10.93 4.18
N SER A 642 13.93 11.13 4.47
CA SER A 642 12.81 10.33 3.99
C SER A 642 12.17 11.04 2.80
N VAL A 643 12.35 10.52 1.59
CA VAL A 643 11.91 11.16 0.35
C VAL A 643 10.82 10.28 -0.27
N SER A 644 9.57 10.60 0.02
CA SER A 644 8.41 9.78 -0.34
C SER A 644 7.81 10.13 -1.71
N LEU A 645 8.64 10.67 -2.61
CA LEU A 645 8.29 11.20 -3.93
C LEU A 645 9.23 10.64 -5.02
N GLY A 646 8.86 10.78 -6.29
CA GLY A 646 9.64 10.32 -7.44
C GLY A 646 8.90 10.43 -8.77
N GLY A 647 9.64 10.65 -9.86
CA GLY A 647 9.12 10.70 -11.24
C GLY A 647 9.44 9.43 -12.04
N ASP A 648 9.58 9.56 -13.36
CA ASP A 648 10.13 8.49 -14.21
C ASP A 648 11.64 8.28 -13.94
N ALA A 649 12.11 7.05 -14.12
CA ALA A 649 13.53 6.71 -13.98
C ALA A 649 14.35 7.23 -15.18
N VAL A 650 15.02 8.38 -14.98
CA VAL A 650 15.84 9.09 -15.98
C VAL A 650 17.35 9.03 -15.64
N PRO A 651 18.28 9.37 -16.57
CA PRO A 651 19.72 9.39 -16.28
C PRO A 651 20.06 10.32 -15.10
N TYR A 652 20.97 9.89 -14.23
CA TYR A 652 21.19 10.51 -12.90
C TYR A 652 21.52 12.01 -12.90
N ALA A 653 22.11 12.57 -13.97
CA ALA A 653 22.37 14.01 -14.12
C ALA A 653 21.11 14.85 -14.44
N ASN A 654 19.98 14.19 -14.70
CA ASN A 654 18.69 14.80 -15.02
C ASN A 654 17.62 14.47 -13.96
N ASP A 655 18.02 13.87 -12.83
CA ASP A 655 17.15 13.45 -11.73
C ASP A 655 17.51 14.28 -10.48
N SER A 656 16.60 15.17 -10.06
CA SER A 656 16.78 16.05 -8.89
C SER A 656 17.01 15.28 -7.60
N ILE A 657 16.37 14.12 -7.45
CA ILE A 657 16.46 13.26 -6.28
C ILE A 657 17.81 12.54 -6.30
N ALA A 658 18.26 12.03 -7.46
CA ALA A 658 19.59 11.43 -7.59
C ALA A 658 20.71 12.44 -7.26
N ILE A 659 20.63 13.67 -7.79
CA ILE A 659 21.60 14.74 -7.53
C ILE A 659 21.60 15.13 -6.05
N GLY A 660 20.45 15.57 -5.51
CA GLY A 660 20.34 16.02 -4.12
C GLY A 660 20.75 14.92 -3.12
N SER A 661 20.37 13.67 -3.39
CA SER A 661 20.74 12.54 -2.55
C SER A 661 22.21 12.12 -2.66
N PHE A 662 22.87 12.34 -3.80
CA PHE A 662 24.33 12.12 -3.92
C PHE A 662 25.08 13.07 -2.99
N HIS A 663 24.70 14.36 -2.99
CA HIS A 663 25.27 15.36 -2.10
C HIS A 663 24.97 15.03 -0.62
N ALA A 664 23.74 14.62 -0.29
CA ALA A 664 23.40 14.18 1.07
C ALA A 664 24.26 12.98 1.54
N VAL A 665 24.39 11.94 0.71
CA VAL A 665 25.21 10.75 1.03
C VAL A 665 26.70 11.10 1.18
N LYS A 666 27.21 12.03 0.36
CA LYS A 666 28.56 12.60 0.47
C LYS A 666 28.80 13.35 1.80
N HIS A 667 27.75 13.92 2.40
CA HIS A 667 27.78 14.50 3.75
C HIS A 667 27.42 13.49 4.87
N GLY A 668 27.37 12.18 4.56
CA GLY A 668 27.12 11.11 5.54
C GLY A 668 25.65 10.93 5.94
N ILE A 669 24.74 11.62 5.26
CA ILE A 669 23.29 11.59 5.48
C ILE A 669 22.71 10.40 4.72
N VAL A 670 21.84 9.62 5.37
CA VAL A 670 21.23 8.45 4.72
C VAL A 670 19.93 8.86 4.03
N VAL A 671 19.85 8.65 2.71
CA VAL A 671 18.63 8.96 1.94
C VAL A 671 17.84 7.70 1.62
N VAL A 672 16.57 7.71 1.99
CA VAL A 672 15.59 6.63 1.76
C VAL A 672 14.51 7.16 0.82
N THR A 673 14.13 6.34 -0.17
CA THR A 673 13.22 6.71 -1.25
C THR A 673 12.11 5.68 -1.43
N SER A 674 10.92 6.13 -1.85
CA SER A 674 9.84 5.25 -2.30
C SER A 674 10.19 4.59 -3.66
N ALA A 675 9.76 3.35 -3.91
CA ALA A 675 10.01 2.68 -5.19
C ALA A 675 9.13 3.19 -6.35
N GLY A 676 7.99 3.81 -6.05
CA GLY A 676 6.94 4.15 -7.01
C GLY A 676 5.69 3.29 -6.82
N ASN A 677 4.55 3.80 -7.27
CA ASN A 677 3.23 3.16 -7.13
C ASN A 677 2.66 2.70 -8.49
N SER A 678 3.53 2.41 -9.46
CA SER A 678 3.20 2.14 -10.87
C SER A 678 3.27 0.65 -11.25
N GLY A 679 3.36 -0.24 -10.27
CA GLY A 679 3.21 -1.69 -10.47
C GLY A 679 1.77 -2.08 -10.90
N PRO A 680 1.53 -3.33 -11.33
CA PRO A 680 2.43 -4.50 -11.23
C PRO A 680 3.25 -4.77 -12.50
N ALA A 681 3.33 -3.84 -13.45
CA ALA A 681 4.18 -4.00 -14.63
C ALA A 681 5.67 -3.98 -14.25
N VAL A 682 6.49 -4.71 -15.02
CA VAL A 682 7.96 -4.73 -14.84
C VAL A 682 8.59 -3.42 -15.32
N SER A 683 9.79 -3.10 -14.83
CA SER A 683 10.54 -1.89 -15.18
C SER A 683 9.83 -0.57 -14.84
N THR A 684 9.07 -0.56 -13.74
CA THR A 684 8.26 0.58 -13.25
C THR A 684 8.85 1.28 -12.03
N VAL A 685 10.03 0.87 -11.58
CA VAL A 685 10.73 1.43 -10.40
C VAL A 685 11.42 2.77 -10.71
N SER A 686 11.09 3.79 -9.92
CA SER A 686 11.47 5.20 -10.16
C SER A 686 12.84 5.57 -9.61
N ASN A 687 12.98 5.61 -8.27
CA ASN A 687 14.17 6.13 -7.59
C ASN A 687 15.35 5.14 -7.69
N VAL A 688 16.08 5.13 -8.80
CA VAL A 688 17.02 4.05 -9.18
C VAL A 688 18.50 4.28 -8.85
N ALA A 689 18.89 5.43 -8.29
CA ALA A 689 20.29 5.72 -7.94
C ALA A 689 20.91 4.71 -6.95
N PRO A 690 22.19 4.32 -7.09
CA PRO A 690 22.79 3.28 -6.23
C PRO A 690 23.00 3.71 -4.77
N TRP A 691 23.19 5.01 -4.52
CA TRP A 691 23.45 5.58 -3.19
C TRP A 691 22.20 5.71 -2.30
N VAL A 692 20.98 5.78 -2.86
CA VAL A 692 19.73 5.79 -2.07
C VAL A 692 19.26 4.39 -1.70
N ILE A 693 18.48 4.29 -0.61
CA ILE A 693 17.76 3.06 -0.23
C ILE A 693 16.34 3.12 -0.80
N THR A 694 16.04 2.36 -1.85
CA THR A 694 14.73 2.36 -2.52
C THR A 694 13.82 1.27 -1.95
N VAL A 695 12.60 1.64 -1.55
CA VAL A 695 11.72 0.79 -0.72
C VAL A 695 10.43 0.41 -1.44
N GLY A 696 10.24 -0.89 -1.67
CA GLY A 696 8.97 -1.48 -2.13
C GLY A 696 7.92 -1.58 -1.01
N ALA A 697 6.64 -1.75 -1.38
CA ALA A 697 5.52 -1.79 -0.45
C ALA A 697 4.91 -3.20 -0.31
N SER A 698 4.57 -3.56 0.92
CA SER A 698 3.92 -4.85 1.22
C SER A 698 2.87 -4.72 2.33
N THR A 699 2.01 -5.74 2.41
CA THR A 699 1.02 -5.87 3.49
C THR A 699 1.67 -6.19 4.84
N MET A 700 0.97 -5.88 5.92
CA MET A 700 1.22 -6.44 7.25
C MET A 700 0.17 -7.52 7.58
N ASP A 701 0.27 -8.15 8.75
CA ASP A 701 -0.69 -9.15 9.23
C ASP A 701 -1.98 -8.56 9.85
N ARG A 702 -2.32 -7.32 9.46
CA ARG A 702 -3.59 -6.64 9.77
C ARG A 702 -4.38 -6.46 8.49
N GLN A 703 -5.68 -6.76 8.56
CA GLN A 703 -6.66 -6.46 7.53
C GLN A 703 -7.89 -5.81 8.16
N PHE A 704 -8.69 -5.13 7.34
CA PHE A 704 -9.98 -4.53 7.72
C PHE A 704 -11.15 -5.23 7.01
N PRO A 705 -11.40 -6.53 7.28
CA PRO A 705 -12.30 -7.31 6.47
C PRO A 705 -13.75 -6.85 6.53
N SER A 706 -14.36 -6.78 5.35
CA SER A 706 -15.78 -6.58 5.12
C SER A 706 -16.25 -7.52 4.00
N TYR A 707 -17.19 -8.40 4.31
CA TYR A 707 -17.60 -9.51 3.46
C TYR A 707 -18.84 -9.16 2.63
N VAL A 708 -18.87 -9.59 1.37
CA VAL A 708 -20.08 -9.62 0.55
C VAL A 708 -20.71 -11.01 0.67
N THR A 709 -21.92 -11.10 1.22
CA THR A 709 -22.74 -12.33 1.20
C THR A 709 -23.87 -12.17 0.19
N LEU A 710 -23.93 -13.05 -0.80
CA LEU A 710 -24.96 -13.06 -1.85
C LEU A 710 -26.18 -13.88 -1.41
N GLY A 711 -27.34 -13.63 -2.03
CA GLY A 711 -28.58 -14.36 -1.77
C GLY A 711 -28.57 -15.84 -2.19
N ASN A 712 -27.46 -16.35 -2.76
CA ASN A 712 -27.20 -17.78 -2.95
C ASN A 712 -26.25 -18.36 -1.88
N ASN A 713 -26.04 -17.64 -0.77
CA ASN A 713 -25.14 -17.96 0.34
C ASN A 713 -23.63 -18.04 0.00
N LYS A 714 -23.21 -17.72 -1.24
CA LYS A 714 -21.77 -17.48 -1.50
C LYS A 714 -21.31 -16.23 -0.75
N CYS A 715 -20.12 -16.29 -0.16
CA CYS A 715 -19.55 -15.21 0.63
C CYS A 715 -18.09 -14.95 0.24
N TYR A 716 -17.75 -13.69 -0.03
CA TYR A 716 -16.42 -13.27 -0.48
C TYR A 716 -15.80 -12.26 0.48
N LYS A 717 -14.47 -12.31 0.67
CA LYS A 717 -13.74 -11.39 1.54
C LYS A 717 -13.32 -10.15 0.75
N GLY A 718 -13.75 -8.98 1.22
CA GLY A 718 -13.17 -7.70 0.83
C GLY A 718 -12.61 -6.95 2.04
N GLU A 719 -12.18 -5.71 1.82
CA GLU A 719 -11.73 -4.79 2.87
C GLU A 719 -12.35 -3.39 2.73
N SER A 720 -12.46 -2.66 3.85
CA SER A 720 -13.10 -1.34 3.93
C SER A 720 -12.84 -0.62 5.26
N LEU A 721 -12.98 0.71 5.28
CA LEU A 721 -13.05 1.55 6.48
C LEU A 721 -14.34 2.41 6.51
N SER A 722 -15.42 1.96 5.85
CA SER A 722 -16.77 2.55 5.98
C SER A 722 -17.19 2.65 7.45
N VAL A 723 -17.73 3.80 7.86
CA VAL A 723 -18.33 3.99 9.20
C VAL A 723 -19.79 3.53 9.24
N GLU A 724 -20.49 3.62 8.11
CA GLU A 724 -21.89 3.23 8.01
C GLU A 724 -22.06 1.71 7.83
N ALA A 725 -23.12 1.16 8.44
CA ALA A 725 -23.47 -0.25 8.38
C ALA A 725 -24.77 -0.49 7.60
N LEU A 726 -24.85 -1.58 6.84
CA LEU A 726 -26.16 -2.13 6.46
C LEU A 726 -26.83 -2.78 7.69
N PRO A 727 -28.17 -2.69 7.84
CA PRO A 727 -28.89 -3.38 8.91
C PRO A 727 -28.57 -4.89 8.94
N LYS A 728 -28.11 -5.37 10.10
CA LYS A 728 -27.53 -6.71 10.26
C LYS A 728 -28.42 -7.82 9.72
N GLY A 729 -27.92 -8.57 8.73
CA GLY A 729 -28.63 -9.71 8.13
C GLY A 729 -29.74 -9.35 7.15
N LYS A 730 -30.02 -8.07 6.91
CA LYS A 730 -30.98 -7.64 5.89
C LYS A 730 -30.34 -7.71 4.50
N LEU A 731 -30.85 -8.58 3.65
CA LEU A 731 -30.54 -8.60 2.23
C LEU A 731 -31.18 -7.40 1.51
N PHE A 732 -30.46 -6.84 0.55
CA PHE A 732 -30.90 -5.77 -0.34
C PHE A 732 -30.71 -6.20 -1.81
N PRO A 733 -31.47 -5.66 -2.78
CA PRO A 733 -31.22 -5.90 -4.20
C PRO A 733 -29.81 -5.43 -4.59
N ILE A 734 -29.09 -6.21 -5.41
CA ILE A 734 -27.74 -5.86 -5.90
C ILE A 734 -27.75 -5.70 -7.42
N ILE A 735 -27.15 -4.64 -7.94
CA ILE A 735 -27.20 -4.27 -9.37
C ILE A 735 -25.82 -3.86 -9.88
N THR A 736 -25.48 -4.22 -11.13
CA THR A 736 -24.27 -3.69 -11.78
C THR A 736 -24.47 -2.24 -12.18
N ALA A 737 -23.43 -1.42 -12.05
CA ALA A 737 -23.52 -0.02 -12.46
C ALA A 737 -23.72 0.15 -13.98
N ALA A 738 -23.32 -0.86 -14.79
CA ALA A 738 -23.67 -0.95 -16.21
C ALA A 738 -25.20 -1.04 -16.45
N SER A 739 -25.92 -1.82 -15.64
CA SER A 739 -27.39 -1.91 -15.67
C SER A 739 -28.03 -0.61 -15.16
N ALA A 740 -27.41 0.01 -14.14
CA ALA A 740 -27.86 1.25 -13.52
C ALA A 740 -27.53 2.54 -14.33
N LYS A 741 -26.84 2.42 -15.47
CA LYS A 741 -26.41 3.53 -16.35
C LYS A 741 -27.51 4.57 -16.62
N ALA A 742 -27.17 5.85 -16.47
CA ALA A 742 -27.99 6.99 -16.89
C ALA A 742 -28.23 7.00 -18.41
N THR A 743 -29.30 7.64 -18.88
CA THR A 743 -29.64 7.70 -20.32
C THR A 743 -28.52 8.34 -21.16
N HIS A 744 -27.93 9.42 -20.66
CA HIS A 744 -26.91 10.23 -21.34
C HIS A 744 -25.46 9.70 -21.21
N ALA A 745 -25.20 8.77 -20.29
CA ALA A 745 -23.84 8.29 -19.99
C ALA A 745 -23.39 7.10 -20.87
N THR A 746 -22.08 6.85 -20.97
CA THR A 746 -21.59 5.59 -21.59
C THR A 746 -21.66 4.43 -20.59
N THR A 747 -21.63 3.19 -21.09
CA THR A 747 -21.60 2.00 -20.22
C THR A 747 -20.30 1.94 -19.40
N TYR A 748 -19.19 2.41 -19.96
CA TYR A 748 -17.88 2.45 -19.31
C TYR A 748 -17.84 3.45 -18.16
N ASP A 749 -18.35 4.68 -18.36
CA ASP A 749 -18.42 5.70 -17.29
C ASP A 749 -19.33 5.25 -16.14
N ALA A 750 -20.41 4.54 -16.45
CA ALA A 750 -21.30 3.98 -15.44
C ALA A 750 -20.68 2.77 -14.73
N GLN A 751 -19.99 1.85 -15.44
CA GLN A 751 -19.21 0.77 -14.81
C GLN A 751 -18.18 1.31 -13.81
N LEU A 752 -17.55 2.42 -14.14
CA LEU A 752 -16.61 3.14 -13.27
C LEU A 752 -17.29 4.05 -12.23
N CYS A 753 -18.63 4.12 -12.19
CA CYS A 753 -19.40 4.95 -11.28
C CYS A 753 -18.94 6.41 -11.24
N LYS A 754 -18.68 7.01 -12.42
CA LYS A 754 -18.31 8.43 -12.55
C LYS A 754 -19.48 9.36 -12.24
N ALA A 755 -19.17 10.63 -11.93
CA ALA A 755 -20.16 11.67 -11.68
C ALA A 755 -21.19 11.77 -12.82
N GLY A 756 -22.48 11.79 -12.45
CA GLY A 756 -23.61 11.83 -13.38
C GLY A 756 -23.92 10.53 -14.13
N ALA A 757 -23.04 9.52 -14.10
CA ALA A 757 -23.16 8.34 -14.97
C ALA A 757 -24.27 7.34 -14.55
N LEU A 758 -24.86 7.52 -13.37
CA LEU A 758 -25.82 6.60 -12.73
C LEU A 758 -27.25 7.17 -12.78
N ASP A 759 -28.24 6.31 -12.98
CA ASP A 759 -29.67 6.67 -12.91
C ASP A 759 -30.19 6.49 -11.47
N PRO A 760 -30.54 7.57 -10.73
CA PRO A 760 -31.01 7.43 -9.36
C PRO A 760 -32.29 6.62 -9.23
N LYS A 761 -33.12 6.52 -10.28
CA LYS A 761 -34.34 5.70 -10.27
C LYS A 761 -34.05 4.20 -10.28
N LYS A 762 -32.85 3.79 -10.73
CA LYS A 762 -32.38 2.40 -10.75
C LYS A 762 -31.51 2.05 -9.55
N VAL A 763 -30.76 3.02 -9.04
CA VAL A 763 -29.80 2.82 -7.94
C VAL A 763 -30.47 2.91 -6.56
N LYS A 764 -31.52 3.74 -6.41
CA LYS A 764 -32.16 4.01 -5.10
C LYS A 764 -32.58 2.72 -4.37
N GLY A 765 -32.00 2.48 -3.19
CA GLY A 765 -32.31 1.32 -2.34
C GLY A 765 -31.51 0.04 -2.66
N THR A 766 -30.57 0.09 -3.60
CA THR A 766 -29.78 -1.06 -4.06
C THR A 766 -28.34 -1.04 -3.54
N ILE A 767 -27.68 -2.20 -3.56
CA ILE A 767 -26.22 -2.33 -3.47
C ILE A 767 -25.66 -2.22 -4.90
N LEU A 768 -24.78 -1.25 -5.13
CA LEU A 768 -24.22 -0.98 -6.46
C LEU A 768 -22.88 -1.68 -6.66
N VAL A 769 -22.71 -2.45 -7.73
CA VAL A 769 -21.42 -3.03 -8.13
C VAL A 769 -20.71 -2.08 -9.10
N CYS A 770 -19.65 -1.44 -8.62
CA CYS A 770 -18.75 -0.55 -9.37
C CYS A 770 -17.42 -1.26 -9.69
N LEU A 771 -16.73 -0.83 -10.75
CA LEU A 771 -15.37 -1.27 -11.08
C LEU A 771 -14.30 -0.24 -10.67
N ARG A 772 -13.16 -0.74 -10.16
CA ARG A 772 -11.92 0.03 -9.97
C ARG A 772 -11.39 0.54 -11.32
N GLY A 773 -10.67 1.66 -11.31
CA GLY A 773 -10.06 2.29 -12.49
C GLY A 773 -10.47 3.74 -12.70
N GLU A 774 -9.61 4.50 -13.37
CA GLU A 774 -9.73 5.92 -13.75
C GLU A 774 -9.98 6.90 -12.58
N ASN A 775 -11.22 7.02 -12.08
CA ASN A 775 -11.56 7.89 -10.95
C ASN A 775 -11.29 7.22 -9.58
N ALA A 776 -11.11 8.04 -8.54
CA ALA A 776 -10.77 7.58 -7.20
C ALA A 776 -11.77 6.57 -6.64
N ARG A 777 -11.28 5.51 -5.98
CA ARG A 777 -12.10 4.43 -5.41
C ARG A 777 -13.18 4.96 -4.44
N VAL A 778 -12.83 5.99 -3.67
CA VAL A 778 -13.70 6.71 -2.73
C VAL A 778 -14.75 7.60 -3.42
N ASP A 779 -14.43 8.23 -4.56
CA ASP A 779 -15.39 9.01 -5.36
C ASP A 779 -16.51 8.12 -5.91
N LYS A 780 -16.20 6.91 -6.38
CA LYS A 780 -17.20 5.91 -6.81
C LYS A 780 -18.26 5.66 -5.73
N GLY A 781 -17.84 5.63 -4.46
CA GLY A 781 -18.74 5.53 -3.32
C GLY A 781 -19.60 6.78 -3.11
N GLN A 782 -19.03 7.98 -3.28
CA GLN A 782 -19.79 9.23 -3.25
C GLN A 782 -20.83 9.30 -4.37
N GLN A 783 -20.49 8.90 -5.60
CA GLN A 783 -21.44 8.88 -6.72
C GLN A 783 -22.54 7.82 -6.51
N ALA A 784 -22.21 6.65 -5.96
CA ALA A 784 -23.19 5.65 -5.56
C ALA A 784 -24.17 6.19 -4.49
N ALA A 785 -23.65 6.87 -3.47
CA ALA A 785 -24.47 7.49 -2.41
C ALA A 785 -25.38 8.60 -2.96
N LEU A 786 -24.87 9.49 -3.83
CA LEU A 786 -25.64 10.54 -4.49
C LEU A 786 -26.75 9.98 -5.40
N ALA A 787 -26.54 8.82 -6.01
CA ALA A 787 -27.56 8.09 -6.76
C ALA A 787 -28.54 7.28 -5.87
N GLY A 788 -28.36 7.30 -4.54
CA GLY A 788 -29.25 6.67 -3.56
C GLY A 788 -28.96 5.19 -3.26
N ALA A 789 -27.76 4.70 -3.56
CA ALA A 789 -27.35 3.35 -3.19
C ALA A 789 -27.32 3.21 -1.66
N VAL A 790 -27.72 2.05 -1.14
CA VAL A 790 -27.58 1.74 0.29
C VAL A 790 -26.19 1.20 0.63
N ALA A 791 -25.45 0.71 -0.36
CA ALA A 791 -24.06 0.28 -0.23
C ALA A 791 -23.37 0.13 -1.60
N MET A 792 -22.05 -0.05 -1.60
CA MET A 792 -21.25 -0.32 -2.80
C MET A 792 -20.37 -1.57 -2.66
N VAL A 793 -20.36 -2.43 -3.68
CA VAL A 793 -19.28 -3.40 -3.91
C VAL A 793 -18.34 -2.82 -4.95
N LEU A 794 -17.08 -2.62 -4.59
CA LEU A 794 -16.03 -2.21 -5.53
C LEU A 794 -15.25 -3.44 -5.98
N ALA A 795 -15.55 -3.95 -7.17
CA ALA A 795 -14.77 -5.01 -7.77
C ALA A 795 -13.53 -4.45 -8.47
N ASN A 796 -12.39 -5.11 -8.33
CA ASN A 796 -11.20 -4.79 -9.11
C ASN A 796 -11.42 -5.02 -10.61
N ASP A 797 -10.73 -4.22 -11.42
CA ASP A 797 -10.48 -4.49 -12.83
C ASP A 797 -9.31 -5.50 -13.00
N TYR A 798 -9.07 -5.91 -14.24
CA TYR A 798 -8.02 -6.89 -14.58
C TYR A 798 -6.60 -6.44 -14.22
N ALA A 799 -6.25 -5.15 -14.37
CA ALA A 799 -4.90 -4.65 -14.10
C ALA A 799 -4.62 -4.54 -12.59
N SER A 800 -5.65 -4.22 -11.79
CA SER A 800 -5.55 -4.23 -10.32
C SER A 800 -5.51 -5.65 -9.72
N GLY A 801 -5.95 -6.66 -10.46
CA GLY A 801 -5.87 -8.07 -10.06
C GLY A 801 -6.55 -8.35 -8.72
N ASN A 802 -5.84 -9.02 -7.80
CA ASN A 802 -6.40 -9.46 -6.52
C ASN A 802 -5.97 -8.60 -5.30
N GLU A 803 -5.47 -7.39 -5.53
CA GLU A 803 -5.15 -6.42 -4.47
C GLU A 803 -6.40 -5.71 -3.94
N ILE A 804 -6.74 -5.93 -2.67
CA ILE A 804 -7.78 -5.17 -1.95
C ILE A 804 -7.13 -4.17 -0.98
N ILE A 805 -7.73 -2.97 -0.87
CA ILE A 805 -7.29 -1.88 -0.01
C ILE A 805 -8.48 -1.41 0.84
N ALA A 806 -8.24 -1.07 2.10
CA ALA A 806 -9.28 -0.64 3.02
C ALA A 806 -9.49 0.88 2.94
N ASP A 807 -10.43 1.33 2.10
CA ASP A 807 -10.72 2.76 1.92
C ASP A 807 -11.81 3.29 2.87
N PRO A 808 -11.70 4.55 3.36
CA PRO A 808 -12.70 5.20 4.20
C PRO A 808 -13.89 5.73 3.40
N HIS A 809 -14.65 4.85 2.74
CA HIS A 809 -15.83 5.23 1.96
C HIS A 809 -16.87 6.01 2.79
N VAL A 810 -17.71 6.78 2.09
CA VAL A 810 -18.77 7.63 2.69
C VAL A 810 -20.07 6.88 3.00
N LEU A 811 -20.29 5.73 2.37
CA LEU A 811 -21.42 4.82 2.58
C LEU A 811 -20.91 3.41 2.97
N PRO A 812 -21.77 2.44 3.34
CA PRO A 812 -21.35 1.06 3.56
C PRO A 812 -20.75 0.49 2.25
N ALA A 813 -19.50 0.05 2.28
CA ALA A 813 -18.84 -0.43 1.08
C ALA A 813 -17.79 -1.51 1.39
N THR A 814 -17.38 -2.26 0.36
CA THR A 814 -16.24 -3.19 0.43
C THR A 814 -15.58 -3.37 -0.93
N GLN A 815 -14.23 -3.39 -0.95
CA GLN A 815 -13.44 -3.70 -2.13
C GLN A 815 -13.11 -5.19 -2.18
N ILE A 816 -13.43 -5.87 -3.29
CA ILE A 816 -13.20 -7.30 -3.52
C ILE A 816 -12.20 -7.55 -4.66
N SER A 817 -11.61 -8.74 -4.70
CA SER A 817 -10.62 -9.12 -5.73
C SER A 817 -11.24 -9.18 -7.13
N TYR A 818 -10.41 -9.16 -8.18
CA TYR A 818 -10.88 -9.33 -9.56
C TYR A 818 -11.58 -10.69 -9.74
N THR A 819 -11.02 -11.76 -9.17
CA THR A 819 -11.62 -13.10 -9.22
C THR A 819 -12.98 -13.18 -8.52
N ASP A 820 -13.14 -12.55 -7.35
CA ASP A 820 -14.43 -12.50 -6.65
C ASP A 820 -15.43 -11.60 -7.38
N GLY A 821 -14.95 -10.51 -7.98
CA GLY A 821 -15.73 -9.56 -8.77
C GLY A 821 -16.41 -10.22 -9.98
N LEU A 822 -15.69 -11.09 -10.71
CA LEU A 822 -16.28 -11.90 -11.78
C LEU A 822 -17.42 -12.79 -11.28
N ASP A 823 -17.22 -13.45 -10.13
CA ASP A 823 -18.17 -14.40 -9.53
C ASP A 823 -19.43 -13.68 -8.97
N VAL A 824 -19.27 -12.47 -8.44
CA VAL A 824 -20.36 -11.57 -8.05
C VAL A 824 -21.14 -11.08 -9.28
N ILE A 825 -20.46 -10.61 -10.33
CA ILE A 825 -21.12 -10.15 -11.57
C ILE A 825 -21.86 -11.30 -12.27
N ALA A 826 -21.30 -12.51 -12.26
CA ALA A 826 -21.96 -13.70 -12.78
C ALA A 826 -23.27 -14.00 -12.02
N TYR A 827 -23.29 -13.90 -10.69
CA TYR A 827 -24.51 -14.06 -9.89
C TYR A 827 -25.56 -12.97 -10.18
N VAL A 828 -25.15 -11.69 -10.29
CA VAL A 828 -26.08 -10.59 -10.60
C VAL A 828 -26.79 -10.84 -11.95
N ASN A 829 -26.09 -11.47 -12.91
CA ASN A 829 -26.65 -11.83 -14.21
C ASN A 829 -27.43 -13.17 -14.22
N SER A 830 -27.28 -14.04 -13.20
CA SER A 830 -27.89 -15.38 -13.20
C SER A 830 -29.32 -15.44 -12.66
N THR A 831 -29.88 -14.34 -12.15
CA THR A 831 -31.23 -14.28 -11.58
C THR A 831 -31.88 -12.92 -11.85
N ARG A 832 -33.22 -12.88 -11.85
CA ARG A 832 -34.01 -11.64 -12.00
C ARG A 832 -34.17 -10.84 -10.70
N ALA A 833 -33.87 -11.45 -9.56
CA ALA A 833 -33.94 -10.83 -8.24
C ALA A 833 -32.66 -11.12 -7.43
N PRO A 834 -31.47 -10.67 -7.91
CA PRO A 834 -30.22 -10.85 -7.18
C PRO A 834 -30.23 -9.99 -5.92
N THR A 835 -29.78 -10.56 -4.79
CA THR A 835 -29.67 -9.85 -3.52
C THR A 835 -28.31 -10.08 -2.87
N ALA A 836 -27.91 -9.15 -1.99
CA ALA A 836 -26.69 -9.27 -1.20
C ALA A 836 -26.80 -8.51 0.13
N PHE A 837 -25.85 -8.78 1.02
CA PHE A 837 -25.58 -8.05 2.25
C PHE A 837 -24.06 -7.81 2.36
N ILE A 838 -23.66 -6.70 2.95
CA ILE A 838 -22.26 -6.35 3.23
C ILE A 838 -22.12 -6.22 4.75
N THR A 839 -21.18 -6.97 5.34
CA THR A 839 -20.92 -6.87 6.78
C THR A 839 -20.28 -5.53 7.13
N HIS A 840 -20.59 -4.98 8.30
CA HIS A 840 -19.78 -3.88 8.86
C HIS A 840 -18.29 -4.31 8.95
N PRO A 841 -17.33 -3.43 8.61
CA PRO A 841 -15.91 -3.76 8.72
C PRO A 841 -15.49 -4.12 10.15
N THR A 842 -14.39 -4.85 10.27
CA THR A 842 -13.77 -5.19 11.57
C THR A 842 -12.26 -5.07 11.48
N THR A 843 -11.53 -5.04 12.59
CA THR A 843 -10.06 -5.13 12.58
C THR A 843 -9.63 -6.57 12.83
N GLN A 844 -8.93 -7.18 11.88
CA GLN A 844 -8.38 -8.54 12.00
C GLN A 844 -6.85 -8.48 12.09
N LEU A 845 -6.26 -9.18 13.06
CA LEU A 845 -4.81 -9.31 13.25
C LEU A 845 -4.34 -10.76 13.06
N GLY A 846 -3.04 -10.95 12.83
CA GLY A 846 -2.42 -12.27 12.63
C GLY A 846 -2.77 -12.93 11.30
N THR A 847 -3.20 -12.16 10.29
CA THR A 847 -3.61 -12.70 8.98
C THR A 847 -2.44 -13.34 8.23
N LYS A 848 -2.75 -14.33 7.39
CA LYS A 848 -1.77 -15.08 6.59
C LYS A 848 -2.24 -15.22 5.15
N PRO A 849 -1.34 -15.21 4.15
CA PRO A 849 0.09 -14.94 4.26
C PRO A 849 0.39 -13.43 4.47
N ALA A 850 1.42 -13.10 5.26
CA ALA A 850 1.93 -11.73 5.38
C ALA A 850 3.45 -11.70 5.69
N PRO A 851 4.26 -10.84 5.04
CA PRO A 851 3.89 -9.86 4.01
C PRO A 851 3.61 -10.48 2.64
N VAL A 852 2.73 -9.84 1.88
CA VAL A 852 2.53 -10.00 0.43
C VAL A 852 2.88 -8.67 -0.24
N MET A 853 3.51 -8.70 -1.42
CA MET A 853 3.79 -7.47 -2.16
C MET A 853 2.49 -6.83 -2.67
N ALA A 854 2.34 -5.52 -2.48
CA ALA A 854 1.25 -4.77 -3.09
C ALA A 854 1.34 -4.85 -4.62
N ALA A 855 0.21 -4.82 -5.33
CA ALA A 855 0.20 -4.80 -6.80
C ALA A 855 0.72 -3.45 -7.31
N PHE A 856 0.36 -2.34 -6.66
CA PHE A 856 0.86 -1.02 -7.03
C PHE A 856 2.37 -0.85 -6.81
N SER A 857 3.03 -1.66 -5.97
CA SER A 857 4.46 -1.48 -5.68
C SER A 857 5.29 -1.65 -6.94
N SER A 858 5.92 -0.56 -7.41
CA SER A 858 6.74 -0.57 -8.61
C SER A 858 7.84 -1.64 -8.57
N ILE A 859 8.11 -2.24 -9.73
CA ILE A 859 8.92 -3.45 -9.91
C ILE A 859 10.10 -3.16 -10.82
N GLY A 860 11.27 -3.74 -10.51
CA GLY A 860 12.44 -3.72 -11.39
C GLY A 860 12.27 -4.51 -12.70
N PRO A 861 13.34 -4.64 -13.52
CA PRO A 861 14.71 -4.14 -13.28
C PRO A 861 14.82 -2.61 -13.29
N ASN A 862 15.97 -2.10 -12.81
CA ASN A 862 16.40 -0.72 -13.03
C ASN A 862 16.57 -0.47 -14.54
N THR A 863 15.86 0.51 -15.10
CA THR A 863 15.89 0.89 -16.52
C THR A 863 17.14 1.67 -16.91
N VAL A 864 17.69 2.47 -15.99
CA VAL A 864 18.87 3.34 -16.20
C VAL A 864 20.16 2.53 -16.04
N THR A 865 20.20 1.54 -15.15
CA THR A 865 21.36 0.67 -14.96
C THR A 865 20.94 -0.75 -14.53
N PRO A 866 20.65 -1.65 -15.48
CA PRO A 866 20.18 -3.01 -15.19
C PRO A 866 21.13 -3.89 -14.35
N GLN A 867 22.40 -3.49 -14.19
CA GLN A 867 23.39 -4.10 -13.30
C GLN A 867 23.13 -3.81 -11.80
N ILE A 868 22.24 -2.89 -11.47
CA ILE A 868 21.83 -2.55 -10.10
C ILE A 868 20.43 -3.13 -9.85
N LEU A 869 20.28 -3.93 -8.79
CA LEU A 869 18.97 -4.42 -8.35
C LEU A 869 18.15 -3.26 -7.75
N LYS A 870 16.92 -3.07 -8.21
CA LYS A 870 15.93 -2.19 -7.60
C LYS A 870 14.55 -2.89 -7.54
N PRO A 871 13.72 -2.63 -6.50
CA PRO A 871 14.05 -1.84 -5.30
C PRO A 871 15.12 -2.54 -4.44
N ASP A 872 15.68 -1.85 -3.44
CA ASP A 872 16.72 -2.40 -2.57
C ASP A 872 16.13 -3.31 -1.47
N ILE A 873 14.97 -2.91 -0.94
CA ILE A 873 14.35 -3.51 0.26
C ILE A 873 12.82 -3.37 0.17
N THR A 874 12.08 -4.02 1.07
CA THR A 874 10.64 -3.83 1.25
C THR A 874 10.28 -3.67 2.73
N ALA A 875 9.23 -2.87 3.00
CA ALA A 875 8.67 -2.66 4.32
C ALA A 875 7.12 -2.58 4.23
N PRO A 876 6.40 -2.52 5.38
CA PRO A 876 4.95 -2.34 5.38
C PRO A 876 4.57 -1.01 4.70
N GLY A 877 3.64 -1.07 3.74
CA GLY A 877 3.18 0.08 2.95
C GLY A 877 1.73 -0.01 2.51
N VAL A 878 0.93 -0.88 3.12
CA VAL A 878 -0.51 -1.03 2.86
C VAL A 878 -1.28 -0.85 4.17
N SER A 879 -2.32 -0.02 4.15
CA SER A 879 -3.20 0.31 5.28
C SER A 879 -2.43 0.72 6.54
N ILE A 880 -1.48 1.64 6.38
CA ILE A 880 -0.64 2.21 7.45
C ILE A 880 -1.42 3.30 8.17
N ILE A 881 -1.58 3.17 9.50
CA ILE A 881 -2.21 4.20 10.34
C ILE A 881 -1.10 5.05 10.96
N ALA A 882 -1.07 6.33 10.57
CA ALA A 882 -0.17 7.36 11.09
C ALA A 882 -0.92 8.71 11.13
N ALA A 883 -0.26 9.78 11.61
CA ALA A 883 -0.91 11.08 11.79
C ALA A 883 -1.40 11.65 10.46
N PHE A 884 -2.43 12.50 10.53
CA PHE A 884 -3.01 13.16 9.35
C PHE A 884 -3.29 14.63 9.64
N THR A 885 -3.43 15.43 8.57
CA THR A 885 -3.72 16.87 8.71
C THR A 885 -5.13 17.13 9.22
N GLY A 886 -5.31 18.20 10.00
CA GLY A 886 -6.63 18.73 10.34
C GLY A 886 -7.34 19.42 9.17
N ALA A 887 -6.61 19.74 8.09
CA ALA A 887 -7.15 20.48 6.95
C ALA A 887 -8.07 19.63 6.05
N GLN A 888 -7.77 18.35 5.85
CA GLN A 888 -8.30 17.52 4.77
C GLN A 888 -9.14 16.32 5.25
N GLY A 889 -10.05 15.84 4.41
CA GLY A 889 -10.87 14.66 4.70
C GLY A 889 -10.11 13.33 4.50
N PRO A 890 -10.46 12.25 5.22
CA PRO A 890 -9.73 10.98 5.15
C PRO A 890 -9.81 10.25 3.79
N THR A 891 -10.71 10.63 2.89
CA THR A 891 -10.71 10.19 1.48
C THR A 891 -9.78 10.99 0.57
N GLU A 892 -9.13 12.02 1.08
CA GLU A 892 -8.37 13.02 0.31
C GLU A 892 -9.22 13.77 -0.75
N GLN A 893 -10.56 13.65 -0.72
CA GLN A 893 -11.47 14.30 -1.65
C GLN A 893 -12.14 15.55 -1.06
N ALA A 894 -12.26 16.61 -1.86
CA ALA A 894 -12.83 17.89 -1.44
C ALA A 894 -14.30 17.82 -0.97
N PHE A 895 -15.05 16.76 -1.33
CA PHE A 895 -16.40 16.54 -0.81
C PHE A 895 -16.43 16.09 0.66
N ASP A 896 -15.37 15.46 1.17
CA ASP A 896 -15.37 14.85 2.49
C ASP A 896 -15.10 15.87 3.60
N LYS A 897 -16.11 16.08 4.45
CA LYS A 897 -16.06 17.02 5.58
C LYS A 897 -15.77 16.34 6.92
N ARG A 898 -15.60 15.01 6.94
CA ARG A 898 -15.08 14.29 8.12
C ARG A 898 -13.64 14.71 8.38
N ARG A 899 -13.19 14.73 9.64
CA ARG A 899 -11.79 14.98 10.01
C ARG A 899 -11.32 13.94 11.01
N VAL A 900 -10.05 13.54 10.91
CA VAL A 900 -9.44 12.48 11.72
C VAL A 900 -8.02 12.90 12.12
N LYS A 901 -7.59 12.57 13.34
CA LYS A 901 -6.19 12.79 13.79
C LYS A 901 -5.20 11.81 13.14
N PHE A 902 -5.71 10.66 12.70
CA PHE A 902 -4.96 9.55 12.12
C PHE A 902 -5.72 9.01 10.91
N ASN A 903 -5.03 8.69 9.81
CA ASN A 903 -5.64 8.12 8.60
C ASN A 903 -4.90 6.84 8.14
N SER A 904 -5.58 5.98 7.38
CA SER A 904 -5.06 4.71 6.87
C SER A 904 -4.69 4.83 5.40
N VAL A 905 -3.42 5.06 5.10
CA VAL A 905 -2.93 5.32 3.74
C VAL A 905 -2.08 4.15 3.23
N SER A 906 -2.05 3.95 1.91
CA SER A 906 -1.30 2.86 1.24
C SER A 906 -0.44 3.43 0.12
N GLY A 907 0.85 3.06 0.09
CA GLY A 907 1.81 3.50 -0.90
C GLY A 907 3.25 3.09 -0.55
N THR A 908 4.13 3.07 -1.54
CA THR A 908 5.59 3.02 -1.28
C THR A 908 6.08 4.25 -0.51
N SER A 909 5.33 5.35 -0.58
CA SER A 909 5.43 6.53 0.28
C SER A 909 5.28 6.23 1.77
N MET A 910 4.61 5.14 2.17
CA MET A 910 4.46 4.73 3.57
C MET A 910 5.45 3.62 3.97
N SER A 911 6.02 2.87 3.01
CA SER A 911 7.11 1.93 3.31
C SER A 911 8.48 2.61 3.38
N CYS A 912 8.71 3.67 2.60
CA CYS A 912 9.86 4.57 2.70
C CYS A 912 10.13 5.02 4.16
N PRO A 913 9.22 5.72 4.86
CA PRO A 913 9.43 6.18 6.23
C PRO A 913 9.56 5.05 7.25
N HIS A 914 9.02 3.85 7.00
CA HIS A 914 9.35 2.69 7.85
C HIS A 914 10.84 2.34 7.79
N VAL A 915 11.50 2.49 6.63
CA VAL A 915 12.96 2.30 6.54
C VAL A 915 13.71 3.51 7.10
N SER A 916 13.28 4.75 6.84
CA SER A 916 13.86 5.97 7.42
C SER A 916 13.86 5.94 8.96
N GLY A 917 12.77 5.49 9.56
CA GLY A 917 12.64 5.33 11.01
C GLY A 917 13.57 4.24 11.59
N ILE A 918 13.87 3.18 10.83
CA ILE A 918 14.87 2.16 11.21
C ILE A 918 16.28 2.73 11.09
N VAL A 919 16.55 3.51 10.03
CA VAL A 919 17.84 4.19 9.80
C VAL A 919 18.15 5.16 10.95
N GLY A 920 17.18 5.90 11.48
CA GLY A 920 17.36 6.74 12.68
C GLY A 920 17.85 5.95 13.90
N LEU A 921 17.27 4.76 14.15
CA LEU A 921 17.74 3.86 15.21
C LEU A 921 19.17 3.37 14.93
N LEU A 922 19.48 3.01 13.68
CA LEU A 922 20.81 2.53 13.31
C LEU A 922 21.88 3.63 13.39
N LYS A 923 21.59 4.88 13.02
CA LYS A 923 22.48 6.04 13.26
C LYS A 923 22.64 6.34 14.76
N THR A 924 21.61 6.13 15.57
CA THR A 924 21.67 6.36 17.03
C THR A 924 22.48 5.28 17.77
N LEU A 925 22.53 4.07 17.23
CA LEU A 925 23.35 2.95 17.74
C LEU A 925 24.78 2.96 17.18
N HIS A 926 24.92 3.24 15.88
CA HIS A 926 26.16 3.19 15.10
C HIS A 926 26.40 4.52 14.36
N PRO A 927 26.69 5.63 15.06
CA PRO A 927 26.76 6.97 14.47
C PRO A 927 27.82 7.10 13.37
N THR A 928 28.91 6.33 13.49
CA THR A 928 30.05 6.29 12.56
C THR A 928 29.84 5.42 11.32
N TRP A 929 28.74 4.68 11.21
CA TRP A 929 28.45 3.93 9.98
C TRP A 929 28.12 4.87 8.82
N SER A 930 28.67 4.55 7.65
CA SER A 930 28.37 5.16 6.36
C SER A 930 26.92 4.87 5.92
N PRO A 931 26.33 5.69 5.03
CA PRO A 931 25.04 5.38 4.42
C PRO A 931 25.01 4.03 3.70
N SER A 932 26.14 3.65 3.08
CA SER A 932 26.38 2.37 2.42
C SER A 932 26.42 1.20 3.39
N ALA A 933 27.13 1.30 4.52
CA ALA A 933 27.11 0.28 5.57
C ALA A 933 25.71 0.07 6.16
N ILE A 934 24.96 1.15 6.42
CA ILE A 934 23.57 1.08 6.92
C ILE A 934 22.64 0.43 5.88
N LYS A 935 22.73 0.85 4.61
CA LYS A 935 22.02 0.22 3.48
C LYS A 935 22.33 -1.28 3.42
N SER A 936 23.60 -1.66 3.52
CA SER A 936 24.02 -3.06 3.55
C SER A 936 23.43 -3.82 4.75
N ALA A 937 23.51 -3.29 5.96
CA ALA A 937 22.99 -3.94 7.16
C ALA A 937 21.47 -4.19 7.09
N ILE A 938 20.72 -3.25 6.51
CA ILE A 938 19.27 -3.37 6.25
C ILE A 938 19.00 -4.46 5.20
N MET A 939 19.72 -4.45 4.07
CA MET A 939 19.51 -5.39 2.97
C MET A 939 19.91 -6.82 3.33
N THR A 940 21.11 -7.04 3.87
CA THR A 940 21.66 -8.39 4.06
C THR A 940 20.94 -9.20 5.13
N THR A 941 20.28 -8.53 6.08
CA THR A 941 19.61 -9.15 7.24
C THR A 941 18.10 -9.35 7.08
N ALA A 942 17.52 -8.84 5.99
CA ALA A 942 16.10 -8.94 5.62
C ALA A 942 15.59 -10.41 5.51
N ARG A 943 14.27 -10.63 5.37
CA ARG A 943 13.65 -11.94 5.07
C ARG A 943 12.96 -11.99 3.71
N THR A 944 13.00 -13.15 3.05
CA THR A 944 12.24 -13.45 1.81
C THR A 944 11.09 -14.42 2.05
N ARG A 945 10.59 -14.48 3.30
CA ARG A 945 9.55 -15.40 3.77
C ARG A 945 8.45 -14.67 4.55
N ASP A 946 7.22 -15.17 4.43
CA ASP A 946 6.04 -14.69 5.13
C ASP A 946 5.96 -15.18 6.60
N ASN A 947 4.81 -15.00 7.26
CA ASN A 947 4.47 -15.49 8.60
C ASN A 947 3.88 -16.91 8.62
N SER A 948 3.83 -17.59 7.47
CA SER A 948 3.68 -19.04 7.29
C SER A 948 5.04 -19.75 7.14
N VAL A 949 6.14 -18.98 7.03
CA VAL A 949 7.51 -19.42 6.72
C VAL A 949 7.72 -19.81 5.24
N GLU A 950 6.73 -19.55 4.39
CA GLU A 950 6.75 -19.77 2.95
C GLU A 950 7.34 -18.57 2.17
N PRO A 951 7.75 -18.73 0.89
CA PRO A 951 8.25 -17.63 0.07
C PRO A 951 7.23 -16.49 -0.08
N MET A 952 7.71 -15.23 -0.05
CA MET A 952 6.86 -14.06 -0.30
C MET A 952 6.16 -14.12 -1.66
N LEU A 953 4.88 -13.72 -1.67
CA LEU A 953 3.99 -13.70 -2.84
C LEU A 953 3.75 -12.27 -3.34
N ASN A 954 3.21 -12.14 -4.55
CA ASN A 954 2.55 -10.92 -5.03
C ASN A 954 1.03 -10.96 -4.74
N ALA A 955 0.33 -9.87 -5.01
CA ALA A 955 -1.13 -9.77 -4.82
C ALA A 955 -1.95 -10.84 -5.57
N SER A 956 -1.42 -11.44 -6.63
CA SER A 956 -2.04 -12.58 -7.34
C SER A 956 -1.71 -13.95 -6.73
N TYR A 957 -1.15 -13.97 -5.52
CA TYR A 957 -0.69 -15.16 -4.78
C TYR A 957 0.39 -15.98 -5.50
N ILE A 958 1.09 -15.39 -6.46
CA ILE A 958 2.22 -16.01 -7.16
C ILE A 958 3.52 -15.66 -6.42
N LYS A 959 4.40 -16.64 -6.25
CA LYS A 959 5.74 -16.46 -5.68
C LYS A 959 6.52 -15.37 -6.43
N THR A 960 6.91 -14.32 -5.72
CA THR A 960 7.53 -13.14 -6.33
C THR A 960 9.08 -13.17 -6.29
N SER A 961 9.72 -12.20 -6.95
CA SER A 961 11.15 -12.16 -7.23
C SER A 961 11.88 -10.99 -6.52
N PRO A 962 13.22 -10.99 -6.50
CA PRO A 962 14.02 -9.85 -6.09
C PRO A 962 13.72 -8.53 -6.82
N PHE A 963 13.13 -8.54 -8.02
CA PHE A 963 12.70 -7.28 -8.66
C PHE A 963 11.47 -6.65 -8.01
N ALA A 964 10.73 -7.38 -7.17
CA ALA A 964 9.64 -6.82 -6.36
C ALA A 964 10.10 -6.48 -4.94
N TYR A 965 10.76 -7.42 -4.23
CA TYR A 965 11.14 -7.22 -2.83
C TYR A 965 12.59 -6.77 -2.57
N GLY A 966 13.41 -6.60 -3.61
CA GLY A 966 14.84 -6.32 -3.49
C GLY A 966 15.59 -7.44 -2.78
N ALA A 967 16.24 -7.11 -1.67
CA ALA A 967 16.82 -8.11 -0.76
C ALA A 967 15.76 -8.88 0.05
N GLY A 968 14.57 -8.32 0.26
CA GLY A 968 13.45 -8.89 1.02
C GLY A 968 12.74 -7.88 1.93
N HIS A 969 11.83 -8.37 2.78
CA HIS A 969 11.21 -7.57 3.84
C HIS A 969 12.18 -7.30 4.99
N VAL A 970 12.25 -6.03 5.43
CA VAL A 970 13.18 -5.56 6.48
C VAL A 970 13.01 -6.26 7.84
N ARG A 971 14.10 -6.31 8.62
CA ARG A 971 14.17 -6.89 9.98
C ARG A 971 15.02 -6.01 10.94
N PRO A 972 14.43 -5.03 11.65
CA PRO A 972 15.15 -4.05 12.47
C PRO A 972 16.16 -4.67 13.44
N ASN A 973 15.73 -5.62 14.29
CA ASN A 973 16.58 -6.26 15.31
C ASN A 973 17.71 -7.14 14.74
N ARG A 974 17.80 -7.35 13.42
CA ARG A 974 18.97 -8.00 12.80
C ARG A 974 19.88 -7.00 12.10
N ALA A 975 19.34 -5.92 11.52
CA ALA A 975 20.13 -4.85 10.93
C ALA A 975 21.02 -4.13 11.96
N MET A 976 20.70 -4.22 13.25
CA MET A 976 21.53 -3.68 14.35
C MET A 976 22.84 -4.43 14.59
N ASP A 977 22.91 -5.70 14.18
CA ASP A 977 24.04 -6.61 14.40
C ASP A 977 24.15 -7.56 13.18
N PRO A 978 24.60 -7.02 12.02
CA PRO A 978 24.64 -7.77 10.76
C PRO A 978 25.85 -8.71 10.67
N GLY A 979 26.84 -8.56 11.56
CA GLY A 979 28.16 -9.18 11.45
C GLY A 979 29.05 -8.45 10.43
N LEU A 980 28.73 -8.58 9.13
CA LEU A 980 29.48 -7.94 8.04
C LEU A 980 28.61 -6.98 7.22
N VAL A 981 29.24 -5.96 6.64
CA VAL A 981 28.64 -5.04 5.66
C VAL A 981 29.46 -4.98 4.38
N TYR A 982 28.79 -4.69 3.26
CA TYR A 982 29.41 -4.19 2.04
C TYR A 982 29.43 -2.66 2.15
N ASP A 983 30.59 -2.10 2.48
CA ASP A 983 30.81 -0.66 2.60
C ASP A 983 31.20 -0.06 1.23
N LEU A 984 30.94 1.23 1.04
CA LEU A 984 31.24 1.98 -0.19
C LEU A 984 31.67 3.40 0.19
N THR A 985 32.75 3.87 -0.43
CA THR A 985 33.24 5.25 -0.35
C THR A 985 32.53 6.16 -1.36
N ILE A 986 32.81 7.46 -1.32
CA ILE A 986 32.34 8.39 -2.37
C ILE A 986 33.09 8.14 -3.68
N ASP A 987 34.36 7.75 -3.62
CA ASP A 987 35.18 7.42 -4.79
C ASP A 987 34.68 6.18 -5.55
N ASP A 988 34.00 5.24 -4.87
CA ASP A 988 33.27 4.15 -5.53
C ASP A 988 32.07 4.68 -6.34
N TYR A 989 31.34 5.68 -5.82
CA TYR A 989 30.24 6.31 -6.54
C TYR A 989 30.72 7.20 -7.70
N LEU A 990 31.88 7.87 -7.57
CA LEU A 990 32.52 8.60 -8.67
C LEU A 990 33.04 7.65 -9.75
N SER A 991 33.64 6.51 -9.36
CA SER A 991 34.03 5.43 -10.27
C SER A 991 32.82 4.87 -11.03
N PHE A 992 31.67 4.71 -10.35
CA PHE A 992 30.41 4.35 -10.99
C PHE A 992 29.92 5.42 -11.98
N LEU A 993 30.04 6.71 -11.68
CA LEU A 993 29.67 7.78 -12.63
C LEU A 993 30.62 7.82 -13.84
N CYS A 994 31.93 7.63 -13.66
CA CYS A 994 32.85 7.40 -14.78
C CYS A 994 32.39 6.22 -15.66
N ALA A 995 31.95 5.12 -15.05
CA ALA A 995 31.43 3.96 -15.77
C ALA A 995 30.20 4.30 -16.63
N GLN A 996 29.30 5.15 -16.13
CA GLN A 996 28.13 5.68 -16.86
C GLN A 996 28.51 6.62 -18.04
N GLY A 997 29.80 6.89 -18.28
CA GLY A 997 30.27 7.74 -19.37
C GLY A 997 30.45 9.22 -19.00
N TYR A 998 30.44 9.56 -17.71
CA TYR A 998 30.71 10.92 -17.25
C TYR A 998 32.22 11.18 -17.36
N ASN A 999 32.61 12.25 -18.06
CA ASN A 999 34.03 12.56 -18.26
C ASN A 999 34.66 13.20 -17.00
N GLU A 1000 35.99 13.20 -16.89
CA GLU A 1000 36.66 13.72 -15.71
C GLU A 1000 36.33 15.20 -15.40
N THR A 1001 36.07 16.03 -16.41
CA THR A 1001 35.69 17.43 -16.21
C THR A 1001 34.32 17.54 -15.54
N GLN A 1002 33.38 16.66 -15.88
CA GLN A 1002 32.10 16.55 -15.18
C GLN A 1002 32.28 15.97 -13.77
N ILE A 1003 33.09 14.92 -13.59
CA ILE A 1003 33.35 14.33 -12.27
C ILE A 1003 33.98 15.34 -11.31
N LYS A 1004 34.86 16.22 -11.81
CA LYS A 1004 35.49 17.32 -11.06
C LYS A 1004 34.53 18.44 -10.65
N THR A 1005 33.26 18.47 -11.08
CA THR A 1005 32.26 19.40 -10.50
C THR A 1005 31.49 18.79 -9.33
N PHE A 1006 31.47 17.46 -9.18
CA PHE A 1006 30.85 16.78 -8.03
C PHE A 1006 31.74 16.79 -6.76
N THR A 1007 33.03 17.08 -6.87
CA THR A 1007 33.98 17.14 -5.75
C THR A 1007 34.92 18.34 -5.80
N LEU A 1008 35.33 18.83 -4.62
CA LEU A 1008 36.30 19.93 -4.48
C LEU A 1008 37.76 19.42 -4.56
N GLY A 1009 38.02 18.39 -5.37
CA GLY A 1009 39.30 17.67 -5.37
C GLY A 1009 39.56 16.91 -6.67
N SER A 1010 40.81 16.50 -6.86
CA SER A 1010 41.27 15.83 -8.08
C SER A 1010 40.92 14.34 -8.08
N PHE A 1011 39.69 13.99 -8.46
CA PHE A 1011 39.36 12.61 -8.83
C PHE A 1011 39.81 12.32 -10.27
N LYS A 1012 40.33 11.10 -10.49
CA LYS A 1012 40.69 10.56 -11.81
C LYS A 1012 39.88 9.29 -12.06
N CYS A 1013 39.31 9.12 -13.24
CA CYS A 1013 38.58 7.88 -13.53
C CYS A 1013 39.54 6.67 -13.53
N PRO A 1014 39.17 5.54 -12.89
CA PRO A 1014 39.97 4.31 -12.94
C PRO A 1014 39.99 3.72 -14.35
N ASP A 1015 40.95 2.84 -14.63
CA ASP A 1015 41.04 2.08 -15.89
C ASP A 1015 41.60 0.68 -15.58
N PRO A 1016 40.89 -0.42 -15.93
CA PRO A 1016 39.57 -0.48 -16.55
C PRO A 1016 38.42 -0.15 -15.58
N ILE A 1017 37.33 0.41 -16.12
CA ILE A 1017 36.10 0.66 -15.34
C ILE A 1017 35.13 -0.52 -15.50
N ASN A 1018 34.61 -1.07 -14.39
CA ASN A 1018 33.66 -2.17 -14.43
C ASN A 1018 32.48 -1.99 -13.45
N PHE A 1019 31.27 -1.81 -13.99
CA PHE A 1019 30.03 -1.69 -13.20
C PHE A 1019 29.78 -2.87 -12.24
N ILE A 1020 30.19 -4.08 -12.64
CA ILE A 1020 29.76 -5.31 -11.95
C ILE A 1020 30.43 -5.47 -10.58
N ASP A 1021 31.62 -4.89 -10.41
CA ASP A 1021 32.47 -4.98 -9.24
C ASP A 1021 32.12 -3.97 -8.14
N MET A 1022 31.26 -2.98 -8.45
CA MET A 1022 30.75 -2.02 -7.47
C MET A 1022 30.21 -2.75 -6.23
N ASN A 1023 30.70 -2.37 -5.04
CA ASN A 1023 30.53 -3.13 -3.79
C ASN A 1023 29.13 -3.06 -3.16
N LEU A 1024 28.09 -3.34 -3.95
CA LEU A 1024 26.70 -3.40 -3.51
C LEU A 1024 26.38 -4.76 -2.84
N PRO A 1025 25.48 -4.77 -1.83
CA PRO A 1025 25.00 -5.98 -1.15
C PRO A 1025 24.10 -6.89 -2.01
N SER A 1026 23.97 -6.61 -3.31
CA SER A 1026 23.23 -7.38 -4.31
C SER A 1026 24.08 -7.56 -5.57
N ILE A 1027 23.93 -8.69 -6.26
CA ILE A 1027 24.70 -9.02 -7.46
C ILE A 1027 23.73 -9.23 -8.62
N THR A 1028 23.79 -8.37 -9.65
CA THR A 1028 22.94 -8.48 -10.85
C THR A 1028 23.79 -8.51 -12.12
N VAL A 1029 23.53 -9.50 -12.97
CA VAL A 1029 24.20 -9.71 -14.26
C VAL A 1029 23.12 -9.77 -15.36
N PRO A 1030 22.76 -8.64 -15.99
CA PRO A 1030 21.67 -8.59 -16.95
C PRO A 1030 22.00 -9.27 -18.29
N ASN A 1031 23.29 -9.41 -18.60
CA ASN A 1031 23.82 -10.00 -19.83
C ASN A 1031 25.00 -10.94 -19.46
N LEU A 1032 24.76 -12.25 -19.41
CA LEU A 1032 25.79 -13.28 -19.19
C LEU A 1032 25.97 -14.17 -20.43
N ASN A 1033 27.07 -13.95 -21.16
CA ASN A 1033 27.35 -14.69 -22.39
C ASN A 1033 27.91 -16.10 -22.14
N SER A 1034 28.77 -16.28 -21.13
CA SER A 1034 29.43 -17.57 -20.84
C SER A 1034 29.86 -17.67 -19.38
N SER A 1035 30.74 -16.77 -18.95
CA SER A 1035 31.20 -16.67 -17.56
C SER A 1035 31.56 -15.21 -17.24
N VAL A 1036 31.37 -14.81 -15.98
CA VAL A 1036 31.90 -13.55 -15.44
C VAL A 1036 32.38 -13.79 -14.02
N THR A 1037 33.44 -13.10 -13.62
CA THR A 1037 33.96 -13.11 -12.25
C THR A 1037 33.78 -11.71 -11.66
N ILE A 1038 33.25 -11.67 -10.44
CA ILE A 1038 32.80 -10.45 -9.76
C ILE A 1038 33.52 -10.36 -8.42
N THR A 1039 34.15 -9.23 -8.12
CA THR A 1039 34.82 -8.98 -6.84
C THR A 1039 33.89 -8.23 -5.89
N ARG A 1040 33.96 -8.55 -4.60
CA ARG A 1040 33.31 -7.82 -3.51
C ARG A 1040 34.21 -7.76 -2.29
N THR A 1041 34.05 -6.74 -1.46
CA THR A 1041 34.75 -6.57 -0.18
C THR A 1041 33.74 -6.52 0.95
N LEU A 1042 33.98 -7.33 1.99
CA LEU A 1042 33.20 -7.35 3.20
C LEU A 1042 34.01 -6.76 4.35
N LYS A 1043 33.37 -5.88 5.12
CA LYS A 1043 33.90 -5.23 6.30
C LYS A 1043 33.25 -5.81 7.55
N ASN A 1044 34.05 -6.21 8.52
CA ASN A 1044 33.52 -6.67 9.80
C ASN A 1044 33.09 -5.50 10.68
N VAL A 1045 31.83 -5.50 11.12
CA VAL A 1045 31.27 -4.52 12.07
C VAL A 1045 30.75 -5.17 13.36
N GLY A 1046 30.88 -6.50 13.47
CA GLY A 1046 30.59 -7.26 14.68
C GLY A 1046 31.86 -7.80 15.35
N SER A 1047 31.69 -8.69 16.32
CA SER A 1047 32.80 -9.41 16.96
C SER A 1047 33.66 -10.19 15.94
N PRO A 1048 34.96 -10.41 16.22
CA PRO A 1048 35.82 -11.28 15.42
C PRO A 1048 35.20 -12.67 15.20
N GLY A 1049 35.43 -13.26 14.02
CA GLY A 1049 34.83 -14.54 13.64
C GLY A 1049 35.12 -14.97 12.21
N THR A 1050 34.82 -16.25 11.92
CA THR A 1050 35.07 -16.88 10.62
C THR A 1050 33.77 -17.22 9.91
N TYR A 1051 33.51 -16.54 8.80
CA TYR A 1051 32.30 -16.64 8.01
C TYR A 1051 32.52 -17.61 6.85
N LYS A 1052 31.59 -18.55 6.64
CA LYS A 1052 31.62 -19.49 5.52
C LYS A 1052 30.53 -19.15 4.50
N ALA A 1053 30.88 -19.20 3.22
CA ALA A 1053 29.97 -18.95 2.11
C ALA A 1053 29.02 -20.13 1.90
N ARG A 1054 27.73 -19.84 1.69
CA ARG A 1054 26.68 -20.78 1.28
C ARG A 1054 25.93 -20.19 0.09
N ILE A 1055 25.82 -20.94 -1.00
CA ILE A 1055 25.26 -20.45 -2.27
C ILE A 1055 24.01 -21.26 -2.63
N ARG A 1056 22.93 -20.57 -3.03
CA ARG A 1056 21.88 -21.16 -3.87
C ARG A 1056 22.09 -20.65 -5.28
N HIS A 1057 22.50 -21.52 -6.19
CA HIS A 1057 22.74 -21.16 -7.59
C HIS A 1057 21.44 -20.65 -8.26
N PRO A 1058 21.52 -19.68 -9.19
CA PRO A 1058 20.43 -19.42 -10.13
C PRO A 1058 20.20 -20.63 -11.05
N ILE A 1059 18.97 -20.83 -11.52
CA ILE A 1059 18.62 -21.96 -12.40
C ILE A 1059 19.41 -21.87 -13.71
N GLY A 1060 20.06 -22.97 -14.12
CA GLY A 1060 20.91 -23.01 -15.32
C GLY A 1060 22.30 -22.36 -15.15
N ILE A 1061 22.62 -21.81 -13.98
CA ILE A 1061 23.88 -21.09 -13.72
C ILE A 1061 24.70 -21.82 -12.65
N SER A 1062 26.02 -21.81 -12.79
CA SER A 1062 26.98 -22.15 -11.74
C SER A 1062 27.44 -20.89 -11.04
N ALA A 1063 27.66 -20.96 -9.74
CA ALA A 1063 28.07 -19.83 -8.90
C ALA A 1063 29.07 -20.36 -7.86
N VAL A 1064 30.32 -19.90 -7.94
CA VAL A 1064 31.45 -20.37 -7.12
C VAL A 1064 32.08 -19.16 -6.42
N VAL A 1065 32.42 -19.28 -5.13
CA VAL A 1065 33.02 -18.19 -4.34
C VAL A 1065 34.39 -18.60 -3.80
N GLU A 1066 35.37 -17.73 -4.03
CA GLU A 1066 36.79 -17.95 -3.72
C GLU A 1066 37.38 -16.70 -3.02
N PRO A 1067 37.97 -16.84 -1.82
CA PRO A 1067 37.91 -18.01 -0.93
C PRO A 1067 36.47 -18.26 -0.46
N ASN A 1068 36.14 -19.49 -0.06
CA ASN A 1068 34.81 -19.85 0.46
C ASN A 1068 34.65 -19.64 1.98
N SER A 1069 35.69 -19.15 2.64
CA SER A 1069 35.75 -18.87 4.07
C SER A 1069 36.56 -17.59 4.29
N LEU A 1070 36.07 -16.70 5.15
CA LEU A 1070 36.72 -15.43 5.50
C LEU A 1070 36.85 -15.31 7.02
N GLU A 1071 38.07 -15.16 7.50
CA GLU A 1071 38.40 -14.92 8.91
C GLU A 1071 38.63 -13.42 9.14
N PHE A 1072 37.95 -12.87 10.14
CA PHE A 1072 38.12 -11.51 10.61
C PHE A 1072 38.56 -11.53 12.07
N LYS A 1073 39.72 -10.95 12.36
CA LYS A 1073 40.34 -10.87 13.69
C LYS A 1073 39.98 -9.58 14.42
N ASN A 1074 39.63 -8.52 13.68
CA ASN A 1074 39.32 -7.20 14.24
C ASN A 1074 37.99 -6.63 13.72
N ILE A 1075 37.46 -5.65 14.44
CA ILE A 1075 36.40 -4.75 13.94
C ILE A 1075 37.03 -3.81 12.88
N ASN A 1076 36.27 -3.44 11.85
CA ASN A 1076 36.71 -2.70 10.66
C ASN A 1076 37.75 -3.41 9.79
N GLU A 1077 38.09 -4.68 10.06
CA GLU A 1077 38.89 -5.47 9.13
C GLU A 1077 38.08 -5.79 7.87
N GLU A 1078 38.72 -5.62 6.72
CA GLU A 1078 38.11 -5.85 5.40
C GLU A 1078 38.74 -7.05 4.69
N LYS A 1079 37.91 -7.84 3.99
CA LYS A 1079 38.34 -8.99 3.19
C LYS A 1079 37.57 -9.04 1.87
N SER A 1080 38.28 -9.24 0.77
CA SER A 1080 37.67 -9.42 -0.54
C SER A 1080 37.44 -10.89 -0.89
N PHE A 1081 36.40 -11.15 -1.68
CA PHE A 1081 36.15 -12.44 -2.31
C PHE A 1081 35.76 -12.26 -3.78
N LYS A 1082 35.96 -13.31 -4.58
CA LYS A 1082 35.52 -13.40 -5.97
C LYS A 1082 34.32 -14.35 -6.08
N LEU A 1083 33.32 -13.96 -6.86
CA LEU A 1083 32.18 -14.78 -7.25
C LEU A 1083 32.24 -15.02 -8.77
N THR A 1084 32.48 -16.26 -9.18
CA THR A 1084 32.45 -16.67 -10.59
C THR A 1084 31.07 -17.23 -10.93
N LEU A 1085 30.37 -16.58 -11.87
CA LEU A 1085 29.10 -17.02 -12.43
C LEU A 1085 29.33 -17.58 -13.84
N LYS A 1086 28.80 -18.78 -14.14
CA LYS A 1086 29.03 -19.48 -15.42
C LYS A 1086 27.79 -20.24 -15.90
N VAL A 1087 27.45 -20.19 -17.19
CA VAL A 1087 26.31 -20.94 -17.75
C VAL A 1087 26.56 -22.46 -17.68
N LYS A 1088 25.54 -23.26 -17.33
CA LYS A 1088 25.60 -24.73 -17.30
C LYS A 1088 24.93 -25.36 -18.52
N GLY A 1089 25.68 -26.19 -19.24
CA GLY A 1089 25.18 -26.93 -20.41
C GLY A 1089 24.92 -26.06 -21.63
N SER A 1090 24.26 -26.64 -22.64
CA SER A 1090 24.04 -26.04 -23.97
C SER A 1090 22.74 -25.24 -24.13
N LYS A 1091 22.01 -24.98 -23.03
CA LYS A 1091 20.76 -24.20 -23.04
C LYS A 1091 20.78 -23.16 -21.92
N ALA A 1092 21.12 -21.93 -22.27
CA ALA A 1092 21.07 -20.80 -21.35
C ALA A 1092 19.62 -20.44 -20.97
N PRO A 1093 19.34 -19.95 -19.75
CA PRO A 1093 18.04 -19.41 -19.39
C PRO A 1093 17.71 -18.15 -20.21
N LYS A 1094 16.53 -18.11 -20.84
CA LYS A 1094 16.06 -16.96 -21.64
C LYS A 1094 15.70 -15.74 -20.79
N ASP A 1095 15.18 -15.99 -19.59
CA ASP A 1095 14.67 -14.99 -18.66
C ASP A 1095 15.58 -14.85 -17.43
N TYR A 1096 15.30 -13.85 -16.60
CA TYR A 1096 16.01 -13.65 -15.35
C TYR A 1096 15.81 -14.83 -14.38
N VAL A 1097 16.93 -15.37 -13.89
CA VAL A 1097 17.02 -16.45 -12.91
C VAL A 1097 17.66 -15.96 -11.61
N PHE A 1098 17.22 -16.52 -10.48
CA PHE A 1098 17.46 -15.94 -9.15
C PHE A 1098 18.16 -16.92 -8.20
N GLY A 1099 19.35 -16.54 -7.73
CA GLY A 1099 20.14 -17.20 -6.71
C GLY A 1099 20.25 -16.39 -5.41
N GLN A 1100 21.15 -16.80 -4.53
CA GLN A 1100 21.59 -16.01 -3.36
C GLN A 1100 22.96 -16.51 -2.87
N LEU A 1101 23.76 -15.59 -2.36
CA LEU A 1101 24.95 -15.85 -1.54
C LEU A 1101 24.60 -15.54 -0.08
N ILE A 1102 25.09 -16.35 0.86
CA ILE A 1102 25.03 -16.08 2.30
C ILE A 1102 26.41 -16.29 2.89
N TRP A 1103 26.94 -15.30 3.61
CA TRP A 1103 28.06 -15.47 4.54
C TRP A 1103 27.53 -15.68 5.95
N SER A 1104 28.05 -16.68 6.66
CA SER A 1104 27.61 -17.00 8.03
C SER A 1104 28.70 -17.65 8.87
N ASP A 1105 28.84 -17.16 10.09
CA ASP A 1105 29.58 -17.72 11.23
C ASP A 1105 28.68 -18.59 12.14
N ASN A 1106 27.45 -18.88 11.69
CA ASN A 1106 26.33 -19.50 12.40
C ASN A 1106 25.53 -18.61 13.39
N LYS A 1107 25.94 -17.35 13.63
CA LYS A 1107 25.13 -16.33 14.35
C LYS A 1107 24.51 -15.34 13.36
N HIS A 1108 25.36 -14.78 12.51
CA HIS A 1108 25.04 -13.81 11.46
C HIS A 1108 24.74 -14.51 10.14
N TYR A 1109 23.96 -13.86 9.28
CA TYR A 1109 23.48 -14.42 8.01
C TYR A 1109 23.43 -13.30 6.96
N VAL A 1110 24.60 -12.91 6.46
CA VAL A 1110 24.79 -11.80 5.53
C VAL A 1110 24.40 -12.27 4.13
N ARG A 1111 23.14 -12.05 3.72
CA ARG A 1111 22.61 -12.53 2.44
C ARG A 1111 22.66 -11.47 1.35
N SER A 1112 23.18 -11.85 0.18
CA SER A 1112 23.04 -11.08 -1.07
C SER A 1112 22.16 -11.83 -2.07
N PRO A 1113 21.13 -11.20 -2.66
CA PRO A 1113 20.44 -11.78 -3.81
C PRO A 1113 21.39 -11.84 -5.02
N ILE A 1114 21.27 -12.90 -5.82
CA ILE A 1114 21.96 -13.03 -7.11
C ILE A 1114 20.89 -13.04 -8.21
N VAL A 1115 21.05 -12.18 -9.21
CA VAL A 1115 20.12 -12.03 -10.34
C VAL A 1115 20.91 -12.17 -11.62
N VAL A 1116 20.52 -13.07 -12.53
CA VAL A 1116 21.26 -13.32 -13.78
C VAL A 1116 20.29 -13.48 -14.93
N LYS A 1117 20.59 -12.89 -16.09
CA LYS A 1117 20.00 -13.23 -17.38
C LYS A 1117 21.11 -13.49 -18.39
N CYS A 1118 20.92 -14.46 -19.28
CA CYS A 1118 21.85 -14.74 -20.36
C CYS A 1118 21.49 -13.98 -21.65
N THR A 1119 22.50 -13.82 -22.51
CA THR A 1119 22.38 -13.31 -23.88
C THR A 1119 22.18 -14.46 -24.86
#